data_AF-A0A8C2YY26-F1
#
_entry.id   AF-A0A8C2YY26-F1
#
_cell.length_a   1.000
_cell.length_b   1.000
_cell.length_c   1.000
_cell.angle_alpha   90.00
_cell.angle_beta   90.00
_cell.angle_gamma   90.00
#
_symmetry.space_group_name_H-M   'P 1'
#
loop_
_entity.id
_entity.type
_entity.pdbx_description
1 polymer ?
#
loop_
_entity_poly.entity_id
_entity_poly.type
_entity_poly.pdbx_seq_one_letter_code
_entity_poly.pdbx_strand_id
1 'polypeptide(L)'
;MAGFSREVTLASGLLCSSSGSMQLLELHRKLLQRCDVTKEEFCFMVQKCPRFLLVPGERAGDCTVVAKTSLRLCSRYGREESGGCREEAQGCREEAQGCREEAQGRCPQLHICKFFIYGNCRFGKGRKSCKFSHDIRSAHNFEILRECTLHELNEDQLFLLLLQNDPALLPEVCLHYNKGSGLHGGCTFQENCTKVHLCQHFVQGDCMFGLGCKRQHAINQHGRRILEERGLSGAVIQELPFIYRNIHHLTAAATGDNNTPVHLTAAATGDTNTPVHLTAAATGDTNTPVHLTAAATGDTNTPVHLTAAATGDTNTPVHLTAAATGDTNTPVHLTAAATGDTNTLVHLTAAATGDNNTPVHLTAAATGDTNTPVHLTAAATGDTNTPVHLTAAATGDTNTSVHLTAAATGDTNTPVHLTAAATGDNNTLVHLTAAATGDNNTPVHLTAAATGDTNTPVHLTAAATGDTNTPVHLTAAATGDTNTPVHLTAAATGDTNTSVHLTAAATGDTNTSVHLTAAATGDTNTPVHLTAAATGDTNTPVHLTAAATGDNNTLVHLTAAATGDNNTPVHLTAAATGDTNTPVHLTAAATGDTNTPVHLTAAATGDTNTPVHLTAAATGDTNTSVHLTAAATGDTNTPVHLTAAATGDTNTLVHLTSLLLPQVTPTHLFTSLLLPQVTPTHLFTSLLLPQVTPTHLFTSLLLPQVTPTHLFTSLSALHQTSNTTLLLPQVTPTHLFTSLSASSASMSTVKPSGGFVDSPVVCVSFREASRFFS
;
A
#
# COMPACT_ATOMS: atom_id res chain seq x y z
N MET A 1 5.95 69.64 -26.33
CA MET A 1 6.61 70.50 -25.31
C MET A 1 7.09 71.85 -25.84
N ALA A 2 7.15 72.09 -27.16
CA ALA A 2 7.67 73.35 -27.72
C ALA A 2 6.91 74.64 -27.32
N GLY A 3 5.67 74.52 -26.81
CA GLY A 3 4.84 75.68 -26.44
C GLY A 3 5.12 76.31 -25.07
N PHE A 4 5.78 75.62 -24.13
CA PHE A 4 5.96 76.08 -22.73
C PHE A 4 7.42 76.35 -22.35
N SER A 5 8.31 76.51 -23.34
CA SER A 5 9.76 76.60 -23.09
C SER A 5 10.14 77.78 -22.19
N ARG A 6 9.43 78.92 -22.31
CA ARG A 6 9.70 80.13 -21.54
C ARG A 6 9.23 80.01 -20.09
N GLU A 7 8.04 79.45 -19.90
CA GLU A 7 7.39 79.24 -18.59
C GLU A 7 8.19 78.23 -17.77
N VAL A 8 8.65 77.15 -18.38
CA VAL A 8 9.50 76.12 -17.74
C VAL A 8 10.84 76.70 -17.29
N THR A 9 11.47 77.56 -18.10
CA THR A 9 12.74 78.22 -17.72
C THR A 9 12.51 79.21 -16.58
N LEU A 10 11.46 80.03 -16.64
CA LEU A 10 11.09 80.94 -15.55
C LEU A 10 10.81 80.18 -14.24
N ALA A 11 10.05 79.09 -14.31
CA ALA A 11 9.74 78.24 -13.16
C ALA A 11 11.02 77.62 -12.56
N SER A 12 11.92 77.12 -13.41
CA SER A 12 13.21 76.58 -12.96
C SER A 12 14.08 77.62 -12.29
N GLY A 13 14.13 78.85 -12.83
CA GLY A 13 14.86 79.96 -12.21
C GLY A 13 14.27 80.34 -10.85
N LEU A 14 12.94 80.41 -10.73
CA LEU A 14 12.25 80.70 -9.46
C LEU A 14 12.52 79.64 -8.38
N LEU A 15 12.51 78.35 -8.76
CA LEU A 15 12.85 77.25 -7.88
C LEU A 15 14.31 77.33 -7.43
N CYS A 16 15.24 77.52 -8.35
CA CYS A 16 16.67 77.58 -8.02
C CYS A 16 17.01 78.81 -7.16
N SER A 17 16.31 79.94 -7.35
CA SER A 17 16.42 81.11 -6.47
C SER A 17 15.75 80.93 -5.09
N SER A 18 15.04 79.83 -4.87
CA SER A 18 14.38 79.47 -3.61
C SER A 18 14.88 78.12 -3.10
N SER A 19 16.21 77.95 -3.06
CA SER A 19 16.86 76.73 -2.56
C SER A 19 16.52 75.44 -3.32
N GLY A 20 16.04 75.56 -4.57
CA GLY A 20 15.81 74.45 -5.50
C GLY A 20 14.45 73.75 -5.36
N SER A 21 13.58 74.21 -4.46
CA SER A 21 12.22 73.69 -4.28
C SER A 21 11.25 74.75 -3.76
N MET A 22 9.96 74.61 -4.05
CA MET A 22 8.93 75.54 -3.58
C MET A 22 7.57 74.86 -3.48
N GLN A 23 6.69 75.33 -2.59
CA GLN A 23 5.29 74.89 -2.59
C GLN A 23 4.61 75.21 -3.92
N LEU A 24 3.79 74.28 -4.41
CA LEU A 24 3.12 74.34 -5.72
C LEU A 24 2.32 75.63 -5.90
N LEU A 25 1.55 76.03 -4.87
CA LEU A 25 0.75 77.26 -4.90
C LEU A 25 1.61 78.53 -4.94
N GLU A 26 2.73 78.54 -4.23
CA GLU A 26 3.64 79.68 -4.21
C GLU A 26 4.39 79.81 -5.55
N LEU A 27 4.76 78.70 -6.18
CA LEU A 27 5.33 78.70 -7.53
C LEU A 27 4.33 79.25 -8.56
N HIS A 28 3.08 78.79 -8.50
CA HIS A 28 2.01 79.30 -9.36
C HIS A 28 1.82 80.81 -9.19
N ARG A 29 1.76 81.29 -7.94
CA ARG A 29 1.61 82.72 -7.63
C ARG A 29 2.78 83.55 -8.17
N LYS A 30 4.02 83.08 -8.03
CA LYS A 30 5.21 83.79 -8.54
C LYS A 30 5.31 83.75 -10.07
N LEU A 31 4.81 82.71 -10.72
CA LEU A 31 4.75 82.63 -12.18
C LEU A 31 3.71 83.61 -12.76
N LEU A 32 2.52 83.70 -12.17
CA LEU A 32 1.48 84.64 -12.59
C LEU A 32 1.94 86.11 -12.54
N GLN A 33 2.92 86.44 -11.69
CA GLN A 33 3.53 87.78 -11.65
C GLN A 33 4.46 88.07 -12.84
N ARG A 34 4.86 87.05 -13.62
CA ARG A 34 5.89 87.16 -14.67
C ARG A 34 5.40 86.71 -16.05
N CYS A 35 4.41 85.82 -16.12
CA CYS A 35 3.80 85.34 -17.35
C CYS A 35 2.33 84.96 -17.12
N ASP A 36 1.52 85.02 -18.18
CA ASP A 36 0.13 84.60 -18.16
C ASP A 36 0.05 83.09 -18.41
N VAL A 37 -0.33 82.31 -17.40
CA VAL A 37 -0.39 80.84 -17.44
C VAL A 37 -1.66 80.41 -16.74
N THR A 38 -2.51 79.66 -17.42
CA THR A 38 -3.73 79.12 -16.80
C THR A 38 -3.40 78.04 -15.77
N LYS A 39 -4.33 77.76 -14.86
CA LYS A 39 -4.14 76.74 -13.82
C LYS A 39 -3.90 75.36 -14.44
N GLU A 40 -4.59 75.05 -15.54
CA GLU A 40 -4.48 73.79 -16.27
C GLU A 40 -3.12 73.66 -16.95
N GLU A 41 -2.64 74.72 -17.61
CA GLU A 41 -1.31 74.76 -18.22
C GLU A 41 -0.20 74.65 -17.20
N PHE A 42 -0.34 75.33 -16.05
CA PHE A 42 0.60 75.23 -14.94
C PHE A 42 0.67 73.79 -14.39
N CYS A 43 -0.48 73.17 -14.11
CA CYS A 43 -0.51 71.79 -13.64
C CYS A 43 0.12 70.82 -14.66
N PHE A 44 -0.21 70.96 -15.94
CA PHE A 44 0.36 70.15 -17.00
C PHE A 44 1.89 70.32 -17.09
N MET A 45 2.36 71.57 -17.04
CA MET A 45 3.78 71.91 -17.07
C MET A 45 4.55 71.23 -15.91
N VAL A 46 4.07 71.38 -14.67
CA VAL A 46 4.79 70.84 -13.51
C VAL A 46 4.72 69.32 -13.46
N GLN A 47 3.62 68.70 -13.90
CA GLN A 47 3.46 67.24 -13.87
C GLN A 47 4.18 66.50 -15.00
N LYS A 48 4.28 67.10 -16.20
CA LYS A 48 4.81 66.41 -17.39
C LYS A 48 6.24 66.81 -17.73
N CYS A 49 6.76 67.92 -17.20
CA CYS A 49 8.13 68.34 -17.49
C CYS A 49 9.16 67.54 -16.68
N PRO A 50 10.17 66.90 -17.32
CA PRO A 50 11.21 66.14 -16.62
C PRO A 50 12.11 67.00 -15.72
N ARG A 51 11.99 68.32 -15.80
CA ARG A 51 12.71 69.29 -14.96
C ARG A 51 12.08 69.51 -13.60
N PHE A 52 10.90 68.95 -13.34
CA PHE A 52 10.20 69.12 -12.07
C PHE A 52 9.81 67.76 -11.49
N LEU A 53 9.91 67.66 -10.18
CA LEU A 53 9.40 66.56 -9.39
C LEU A 53 8.33 67.11 -8.45
N LEU A 54 7.09 66.60 -8.54
CA LEU A 54 6.09 66.85 -7.50
C LEU A 54 6.29 65.89 -6.34
N VAL A 55 6.39 66.44 -5.14
CA VAL A 55 6.48 65.72 -3.88
C VAL A 55 5.22 66.03 -3.06
N PRO A 56 4.37 65.03 -2.77
CA PRO A 56 3.22 65.20 -1.88
C PRO A 56 3.68 65.57 -0.45
N GLY A 57 2.96 66.48 0.20
CA GLY A 57 3.17 66.89 1.58
C GLY A 57 2.31 66.10 2.59
N GLU A 58 2.49 66.39 3.88
CA GLU A 58 1.80 65.69 4.98
C GLU A 58 0.28 65.95 5.05
N ARG A 59 -0.19 67.08 4.50
CA ARG A 59 -1.62 67.43 4.45
C ARG A 59 -2.19 67.21 3.06
N ALA A 60 -3.43 66.73 3.00
CA ALA A 60 -4.15 66.56 1.75
C ALA A 60 -4.20 67.88 0.96
N GLY A 61 -3.52 67.91 -0.19
CA GLY A 61 -3.45 69.07 -1.09
C GLY A 61 -2.15 69.89 -1.04
N ASP A 62 -1.24 69.64 -0.08
CA ASP A 62 0.07 70.26 -0.05
C ASP A 62 1.02 69.53 -1.00
N CYS A 63 1.57 70.22 -1.99
CA CYS A 63 2.58 69.66 -2.92
C CYS A 63 3.80 70.58 -2.97
N THR A 64 4.99 70.01 -2.95
CA THR A 64 6.26 70.72 -3.18
C THR A 64 6.78 70.37 -4.55
N VAL A 65 7.23 71.37 -5.31
CA VAL A 65 7.87 71.20 -6.60
C VAL A 65 9.37 71.31 -6.41
N VAL A 66 10.11 70.28 -6.80
CA VAL A 66 11.58 70.21 -6.72
C VAL A 66 12.18 70.29 -8.12
N ALA A 67 13.20 71.13 -8.32
CA ALA A 67 13.88 71.25 -9.61
C ALA A 67 14.83 70.07 -9.88
N LYS A 68 14.71 69.48 -11.06
CA LYS A 68 15.41 68.26 -11.49
C LYS A 68 16.21 68.52 -12.77
N THR A 69 17.37 67.88 -12.89
CA THR A 69 18.16 67.88 -14.14
C THR A 69 19.03 66.63 -14.27
N SER A 70 19.35 66.27 -15.51
CA SER A 70 20.37 65.28 -15.87
C SER A 70 21.79 65.85 -15.91
N LEU A 71 21.97 67.15 -15.75
CA LEU A 71 23.27 67.83 -15.78
C LEU A 71 24.19 67.30 -14.66
N ARG A 72 25.43 66.92 -15.01
CA ARG A 72 26.45 66.41 -14.08
C ARG A 72 27.82 67.01 -14.37
N LEU A 73 28.67 67.07 -13.35
CA LEU A 73 30.06 67.46 -13.46
C LEU A 73 30.93 66.31 -14.00
N CYS A 74 31.87 66.61 -14.89
CA CYS A 74 32.78 65.61 -15.41
C CYS A 74 33.76 65.13 -14.32
N SER A 75 33.62 63.87 -13.90
CA SER A 75 34.47 63.27 -12.85
C SER A 75 35.94 63.05 -13.26
N ARG A 76 36.21 63.10 -14.57
CA ARG A 76 37.53 62.91 -15.19
C ARG A 76 38.22 64.22 -15.58
N TYR A 77 37.53 65.35 -15.51
CA TYR A 77 38.08 66.65 -15.84
C TYR A 77 39.21 67.02 -14.85
N GLY A 78 40.45 67.04 -15.36
CA GLY A 78 41.71 67.34 -14.66
C GLY A 78 42.20 66.33 -13.60
N ARG A 79 42.01 65.02 -13.85
CA ARG A 79 42.85 63.98 -13.20
C ARG A 79 44.14 63.80 -14.02
N GLU A 80 45.30 63.99 -13.38
CA GLU A 80 46.57 63.48 -13.92
C GLU A 80 46.55 61.95 -13.78
N GLU A 81 46.50 61.21 -14.90
CA GLU A 81 46.70 59.77 -14.87
C GLU A 81 48.17 59.49 -14.49
N SER A 82 48.40 59.10 -13.23
CA SER A 82 49.65 58.48 -12.81
C SER A 82 49.76 57.09 -13.44
N GLY A 83 50.21 57.04 -14.69
CA GLY A 83 50.57 55.83 -15.43
C GLY A 83 51.69 56.16 -16.42
N GLY A 84 52.89 55.64 -16.17
CA GLY A 84 54.12 56.08 -16.82
C GLY A 84 54.17 55.90 -18.34
N CYS A 85 54.53 56.98 -19.04
CA CYS A 85 55.14 56.91 -20.35
C CYS A 85 56.54 57.52 -20.24
N ARG A 86 57.55 56.68 -20.45
CA ARG A 86 58.96 57.05 -20.56
C ARG A 86 59.18 57.67 -21.94
N GLU A 87 59.77 58.85 -21.93
CA GLU A 87 60.69 59.46 -22.92
C GLU A 87 60.38 59.46 -24.43
N GLU A 88 60.52 60.68 -24.98
CA GLU A 88 60.92 61.04 -26.35
C GLU A 88 59.88 61.02 -27.48
N ALA A 89 59.27 62.20 -27.72
CA ALA A 89 59.27 62.80 -29.06
C ALA A 89 58.89 64.29 -29.01
N GLN A 90 59.70 65.07 -29.71
CA GLN A 90 59.71 66.52 -29.84
C GLN A 90 58.46 67.05 -30.57
N GLY A 91 57.79 68.05 -29.98
CA GLY A 91 56.87 68.95 -30.69
C GLY A 91 55.38 68.67 -30.51
N CYS A 92 54.80 69.17 -29.42
CA CYS A 92 53.37 69.49 -29.32
C CYS A 92 53.23 70.78 -28.50
N ARG A 93 52.46 71.73 -29.04
CA ARG A 93 52.13 73.02 -28.42
C ARG A 93 51.37 72.81 -27.10
N GLU A 94 51.39 73.83 -26.26
CA GLU A 94 50.56 73.96 -25.06
C GLU A 94 49.08 73.67 -25.37
N GLU A 95 48.63 72.44 -25.16
CA GLU A 95 47.22 72.04 -25.25
C GLU A 95 46.78 71.44 -23.92
N ALA A 96 45.69 71.99 -23.41
CA ALA A 96 45.18 71.77 -22.07
C ALA A 96 44.97 70.28 -21.76
N GLN A 97 45.44 69.88 -20.58
CA GLN A 97 45.20 68.57 -19.96
C GLN A 97 43.69 68.37 -19.73
N GLY A 98 43.01 67.79 -20.72
CA GLY A 98 41.56 67.64 -20.79
C GLY A 98 41.03 66.22 -20.60
N CYS A 99 39.71 66.07 -20.53
CA CYS A 99 39.02 64.79 -20.47
C CYS A 99 39.30 64.01 -21.78
N ARG A 100 39.59 62.69 -21.73
CA ARG A 100 39.90 61.88 -22.94
C ARG A 100 38.79 61.92 -24.02
N GLU A 101 37.55 62.20 -23.63
CA GLU A 101 36.39 62.37 -24.53
C GLU A 101 36.27 63.78 -25.14
N GLU A 102 36.98 64.76 -24.59
CA GLU A 102 37.09 66.12 -25.13
C GLU A 102 37.90 66.13 -26.43
N ALA A 103 38.96 65.30 -26.51
CA ALA A 103 39.75 65.08 -27.72
C ALA A 103 38.96 64.44 -28.89
N GLN A 104 37.77 63.91 -28.61
CA GLN A 104 36.84 63.32 -29.58
C GLN A 104 35.55 64.15 -29.73
N GLY A 105 35.42 65.27 -29.01
CA GLY A 105 34.31 66.22 -29.11
C GLY A 105 32.95 65.73 -28.56
N ARG A 106 32.93 64.84 -27.55
CA ARG A 106 31.69 64.12 -27.16
C ARG A 106 31.43 63.95 -25.66
N CYS A 107 32.06 64.73 -24.76
CA CYS A 107 31.78 64.58 -23.33
C CYS A 107 30.41 65.19 -22.95
N PRO A 108 29.42 64.43 -22.44
CA PRO A 108 28.09 64.96 -22.10
C PRO A 108 28.04 65.63 -20.71
N GLN A 109 29.18 65.89 -20.08
CA GLN A 109 29.30 66.40 -18.71
C GLN A 109 30.04 67.75 -18.67
N LEU A 110 29.73 68.57 -17.66
CA LEU A 110 30.30 69.90 -17.56
C LEU A 110 31.79 69.88 -17.18
N HIS A 111 32.55 70.73 -17.86
CA HIS A 111 33.97 71.01 -17.61
C HIS A 111 34.10 72.32 -16.85
N ILE A 112 33.99 72.25 -15.52
CA ILE A 112 34.05 73.42 -14.63
C ILE A 112 34.72 73.07 -13.31
N CYS A 113 35.33 74.05 -12.65
CA CYS A 113 35.96 73.84 -11.36
C CYS A 113 34.92 73.54 -10.27
N LYS A 114 35.05 72.39 -9.59
CA LYS A 114 34.20 72.02 -8.44
C LYS A 114 34.21 73.07 -7.34
N PHE A 115 35.37 73.66 -7.03
CA PHE A 115 35.48 74.71 -6.00
C PHE A 115 34.89 76.06 -6.45
N PHE A 116 34.72 76.27 -7.75
CA PHE A 116 34.02 77.43 -8.29
C PHE A 116 32.51 77.29 -8.10
N ILE A 117 31.94 76.10 -8.37
CA ILE A 117 30.54 75.78 -8.05
C ILE A 117 30.26 75.99 -6.55
N TYR A 118 31.22 75.63 -5.69
CA TYR A 118 31.11 75.85 -4.25
C TYR A 118 31.20 77.32 -3.80
N GLY A 119 31.64 78.23 -4.68
CA GLY A 119 31.78 79.65 -4.40
C GLY A 119 33.06 80.04 -3.63
N ASN A 120 34.02 79.12 -3.41
CA ASN A 120 35.24 79.39 -2.63
C ASN A 120 36.53 78.88 -3.29
N CYS A 121 36.64 78.99 -4.62
CA CYS A 121 37.87 78.63 -5.33
C CYS A 121 39.02 79.59 -5.00
N ARG A 122 40.09 79.08 -4.36
CA ARG A 122 41.27 79.84 -3.97
C ARG A 122 42.07 80.44 -5.14
N PHE A 123 41.87 79.94 -6.35
CA PHE A 123 42.59 80.35 -7.58
C PHE A 123 41.76 81.21 -8.54
N GLY A 124 40.50 81.53 -8.20
CA GLY A 124 39.62 82.34 -9.05
C GLY A 124 39.75 83.85 -8.89
N LYS A 125 40.38 84.31 -7.79
CA LYS A 125 40.46 85.72 -7.40
C LYS A 125 41.90 86.21 -7.10
N GLY A 126 42.93 85.43 -7.48
CA GLY A 126 44.33 85.62 -7.06
C GLY A 126 45.36 85.71 -8.20
N ARG A 127 46.66 85.77 -7.84
CA ARG A 127 47.81 85.94 -8.77
C ARG A 127 48.10 84.75 -9.70
N LYS A 128 47.50 83.58 -9.46
CA LYS A 128 47.62 82.36 -10.29
C LYS A 128 46.23 81.95 -10.76
N SER A 129 46.08 81.67 -12.05
CA SER A 129 44.84 81.17 -12.64
C SER A 129 44.51 79.76 -12.13
N CYS A 130 43.22 79.46 -12.00
CA CYS A 130 42.75 78.12 -11.70
C CYS A 130 43.13 77.17 -12.85
N LYS A 131 43.56 75.94 -12.50
CA LYS A 131 43.82 74.88 -13.49
C LYS A 131 42.55 74.42 -14.22
N PHE A 132 41.38 74.66 -13.64
CA PHE A 132 40.08 74.24 -14.15
C PHE A 132 39.28 75.45 -14.62
N SER A 133 38.49 75.28 -15.69
CA SER A 133 37.65 76.35 -16.22
C SER A 133 36.69 76.91 -15.15
N HIS A 134 36.58 78.23 -15.09
CA HIS A 134 35.53 78.95 -14.35
C HIS A 134 34.48 79.53 -15.30
N ASP A 135 34.56 79.22 -16.60
CA ASP A 135 33.60 79.66 -17.59
C ASP A 135 32.53 78.58 -17.80
N ILE A 136 31.38 78.77 -17.15
CA ILE A 136 30.22 77.88 -17.32
C ILE A 136 29.56 78.03 -18.69
N ARG A 137 29.88 79.09 -19.43
CA ARG A 137 29.38 79.36 -20.78
C ARG A 137 30.46 79.18 -21.84
N SER A 138 31.51 78.41 -21.53
CA SER A 138 32.47 77.94 -22.53
C SER A 138 31.76 77.23 -23.67
N ALA A 139 32.36 77.20 -24.87
CA ALA A 139 31.73 76.59 -26.04
C ALA A 139 31.22 75.15 -25.78
N HIS A 140 32.01 74.35 -25.05
CA HIS A 140 31.63 73.01 -24.61
C HIS A 140 30.43 73.00 -23.63
N ASN A 141 30.54 73.78 -22.55
CA ASN A 141 29.50 73.79 -21.50
C ASN A 141 28.19 74.37 -22.02
N PHE A 142 28.24 75.36 -22.92
CA PHE A 142 27.07 75.99 -23.50
C PHE A 142 26.23 75.00 -24.33
N GLU A 143 26.87 74.10 -25.08
CA GLU A 143 26.17 73.05 -25.83
C GLU A 143 25.40 72.10 -24.90
N ILE A 144 26.04 71.62 -23.83
CA ILE A 144 25.40 70.76 -22.83
C ILE A 144 24.23 71.48 -22.13
N LEU A 145 24.43 72.75 -21.77
CA LEU A 145 23.37 73.57 -21.17
C LEU A 145 22.21 73.79 -22.15
N ARG A 146 22.47 73.88 -23.45
CA ARG A 146 21.43 74.02 -24.48
C ARG A 146 20.65 72.72 -24.63
N GLU A 147 21.30 71.57 -24.67
CA GLU A 147 20.66 70.24 -24.69
C GLU A 147 19.76 70.02 -23.48
N CYS A 148 20.19 70.45 -22.29
CA CYS A 148 19.39 70.38 -21.07
C CYS A 148 18.33 71.49 -20.96
N THR A 149 18.24 72.43 -21.91
CA THR A 149 17.37 73.63 -21.86
C THR A 149 17.62 74.55 -20.65
N LEU A 150 18.87 74.62 -20.16
CA LEU A 150 19.29 75.37 -18.98
C LEU A 150 20.13 76.62 -19.28
N HIS A 151 20.45 76.90 -20.54
CA HIS A 151 21.34 77.99 -20.98
C HIS A 151 20.90 79.41 -20.58
N GLU A 152 19.60 79.64 -20.36
CA GLU A 152 19.06 80.94 -19.90
C GLU A 152 19.17 81.16 -18.39
N LEU A 153 19.51 80.13 -17.60
CA LEU A 153 19.72 80.28 -16.15
C LEU A 153 21.05 81.02 -15.88
N ASN A 154 21.10 81.74 -14.77
CA ASN A 154 22.33 82.38 -14.30
C ASN A 154 23.23 81.38 -13.54
N GLU A 155 24.47 81.80 -13.24
CA GLU A 155 25.48 80.93 -12.64
C GLU A 155 25.04 80.38 -11.28
N ASP A 156 24.52 81.23 -10.38
CA ASP A 156 24.08 80.84 -9.04
C ASP A 156 22.92 79.81 -9.10
N GLN A 157 21.98 80.01 -10.02
CA GLN A 157 20.87 79.09 -10.25
C GLN A 157 21.36 77.73 -10.76
N LEU A 158 22.32 77.73 -11.69
CA LEU A 158 22.92 76.51 -12.24
C LEU A 158 23.73 75.75 -11.17
N PHE A 159 24.50 76.46 -10.34
CA PHE A 159 25.27 75.86 -9.25
C PHE A 159 24.36 75.22 -8.21
N LEU A 160 23.28 75.88 -7.80
CA LEU A 160 22.34 75.28 -6.86
C LEU A 160 21.68 74.03 -7.45
N LEU A 161 21.26 74.10 -8.71
CA LEU A 161 20.63 72.98 -9.40
C LEU A 161 21.59 71.78 -9.51
N LEU A 162 22.87 72.03 -9.79
CA LEU A 162 23.93 71.02 -9.80
C LEU A 162 24.12 70.39 -8.42
N LEU A 163 24.22 71.21 -7.35
CA LEU A 163 24.46 70.73 -5.99
C LEU A 163 23.37 69.74 -5.51
N GLN A 164 22.12 69.92 -5.92
CA GLN A 164 21.03 69.02 -5.51
C GLN A 164 20.79 67.83 -6.46
N ASN A 165 21.35 67.83 -7.67
CA ASN A 165 21.13 66.77 -8.67
C ASN A 165 22.37 65.89 -8.91
N ASP A 166 23.58 66.39 -8.65
CA ASP A 166 24.81 65.65 -8.84
C ASP A 166 25.34 65.06 -7.52
N PRO A 167 25.26 63.73 -7.32
CA PRO A 167 25.69 63.08 -6.08
C PRO A 167 27.20 63.18 -5.82
N ALA A 168 28.03 63.53 -6.81
CA ALA A 168 29.47 63.66 -6.64
C ALA A 168 29.89 64.99 -5.97
N LEU A 169 28.95 65.93 -5.82
CA LEU A 169 29.25 67.28 -5.33
C LEU A 169 29.12 67.42 -3.82
N LEU A 170 28.25 66.69 -3.14
CA LEU A 170 28.03 66.88 -1.70
C LEU A 170 28.36 65.63 -0.90
N PRO A 171 28.92 65.76 0.32
CA PRO A 171 29.14 64.62 1.21
C PRO A 171 27.81 64.02 1.68
N GLU A 172 27.80 62.73 1.98
CA GLU A 172 26.59 62.06 2.48
C GLU A 172 26.19 62.51 3.89
N VAL A 173 24.90 62.36 4.22
CA VAL A 173 24.39 62.46 5.59
C VAL A 173 24.83 61.23 6.40
N CYS A 174 25.32 61.44 7.62
CA CYS A 174 25.80 60.37 8.49
C CYS A 174 24.63 59.55 9.06
N LEU A 175 24.51 58.29 8.62
CA LEU A 175 23.50 57.36 9.15
C LEU A 175 23.72 57.03 10.63
N HIS A 176 24.97 56.93 11.08
CA HIS A 176 25.31 56.62 12.48
C HIS A 176 24.99 57.77 13.42
N TYR A 177 25.07 59.01 12.93
CA TYR A 177 24.62 60.16 13.70
C TYR A 177 23.16 59.96 14.10
N ASN A 178 22.27 59.52 13.21
CA ASN A 178 20.85 59.37 13.50
C ASN A 178 20.47 58.18 14.41
N LYS A 179 21.44 57.38 14.89
CA LYS A 179 21.23 56.26 15.83
C LYS A 179 21.65 56.66 17.25
N GLY A 180 21.07 56.09 18.30
CA GLY A 180 21.47 56.35 19.70
C GLY A 180 21.00 57.69 20.30
N SER A 181 21.33 57.94 21.58
CA SER A 181 20.82 59.07 22.37
C SER A 181 21.85 60.17 22.71
N GLY A 182 23.13 59.94 22.43
CA GLY A 182 24.21 60.91 22.69
C GLY A 182 24.21 62.12 21.75
N LEU A 183 25.05 63.12 22.05
CA LEU A 183 25.19 64.36 21.27
C LEU A 183 25.54 64.10 19.79
N HIS A 184 26.32 63.05 19.52
CA HIS A 184 26.68 62.60 18.17
C HIS A 184 25.94 61.30 17.76
N GLY A 185 24.90 60.94 18.50
CA GLY A 185 24.23 59.66 18.36
C GLY A 185 25.17 58.47 18.58
N GLY A 186 25.24 57.58 17.60
CA GLY A 186 26.15 56.42 17.54
C GLY A 186 27.33 56.63 16.59
N CYS A 187 27.57 57.85 16.11
CA CYS A 187 28.73 58.15 15.27
C CYS A 187 30.01 58.14 16.11
N THR A 188 30.86 57.14 15.90
CA THR A 188 32.15 56.98 16.60
C THR A 188 33.17 58.06 16.21
N PHE A 189 33.01 58.67 15.03
CA PHE A 189 33.88 59.75 14.54
C PHE A 189 33.53 61.13 15.11
N GLN A 190 32.35 61.29 15.72
CA GLN A 190 31.93 62.51 16.42
C GLN A 190 32.22 63.80 15.62
N GLU A 191 33.01 64.72 16.16
CA GLU A 191 33.42 65.97 15.53
C GLU A 191 34.34 65.78 14.31
N ASN A 192 35.01 64.63 14.18
CA ASN A 192 35.88 64.31 13.04
C ASN A 192 35.14 63.54 11.93
N CYS A 193 33.82 63.41 12.00
CA CYS A 193 33.04 62.70 10.99
C CYS A 193 33.17 63.38 9.63
N THR A 194 33.50 62.59 8.60
CA THR A 194 33.60 63.10 7.25
C THR A 194 32.24 63.27 6.56
N LYS A 195 31.16 62.76 7.16
CA LYS A 195 29.78 62.88 6.69
C LYS A 195 29.04 63.98 7.47
N VAL A 196 27.96 64.50 6.90
CA VAL A 196 27.21 65.60 7.49
C VAL A 196 26.27 65.09 8.59
N HIS A 197 26.33 65.69 9.77
CA HIS A 197 25.44 65.39 10.89
C HIS A 197 24.13 66.18 10.78
N LEU A 198 23.15 65.64 10.06
CA LEU A 198 21.79 66.18 9.95
C LEU A 198 20.76 65.12 10.39
N CYS A 199 19.62 65.61 10.89
CA CYS A 199 18.46 64.78 11.21
C CYS A 199 17.92 64.11 9.94
N GLN A 200 17.89 62.78 9.92
CA GLN A 200 17.39 62.02 8.78
C GLN A 200 15.90 62.30 8.51
N HIS A 201 15.08 62.38 9.57
CA HIS A 201 13.66 62.71 9.46
C HIS A 201 13.42 64.13 8.95
N PHE A 202 14.31 65.07 9.26
CA PHE A 202 14.20 66.43 8.70
C PHE A 202 14.48 66.43 7.20
N VAL A 203 15.50 65.69 6.77
CA VAL A 203 15.85 65.52 5.36
C VAL A 203 14.76 64.75 4.60
N GLN A 204 14.08 63.81 5.25
CA GLN A 204 12.91 63.10 4.71
C GLN A 204 11.66 63.98 4.67
N GLY A 205 11.60 65.00 5.53
CA GLY A 205 10.48 65.93 5.61
C GLY A 205 9.38 65.51 6.59
N ASP A 206 9.63 64.52 7.46
CA ASP A 206 8.68 63.88 8.39
C ASP A 206 9.08 64.06 9.88
N CYS A 207 9.96 65.01 10.19
CA CYS A 207 10.41 65.21 11.56
C CYS A 207 9.33 65.82 12.47
N MET A 208 8.67 64.96 13.25
CA MET A 208 7.61 65.34 14.20
C MET A 208 8.06 66.28 15.32
N PHE A 209 9.37 66.37 15.61
CA PHE A 209 9.88 67.15 16.74
C PHE A 209 10.13 68.63 16.41
N GLY A 210 10.12 69.01 15.12
CA GLY A 210 10.33 70.39 14.69
C GLY A 210 11.57 71.03 15.33
N LEU A 211 11.40 72.19 15.95
CA LEU A 211 12.49 72.91 16.66
C LEU A 211 12.98 72.21 17.93
N GLY A 212 12.20 71.28 18.49
CA GLY A 212 12.57 70.48 19.67
C GLY A 212 13.33 69.20 19.35
N CYS A 213 13.71 68.98 18.08
CA CYS A 213 14.43 67.79 17.67
C CYS A 213 15.81 67.71 18.35
N LYS A 214 16.15 66.54 18.89
CA LYS A 214 17.49 66.27 19.45
C LYS A 214 18.58 66.21 18.38
N ARG A 215 18.20 66.17 17.10
CA ARG A 215 19.09 66.13 15.94
C ARG A 215 19.10 67.48 15.23
N GLN A 216 20.15 67.71 14.45
CA GLN A 216 20.41 69.00 13.83
C GLN A 216 19.56 69.17 12.56
N HIS A 217 18.80 70.28 12.48
CA HIS A 217 18.07 70.71 11.27
C HIS A 217 18.82 71.82 10.51
N ALA A 218 19.92 72.29 11.09
CA ALA A 218 20.82 73.26 10.48
C ALA A 218 22.26 72.83 10.75
N ILE A 219 23.17 73.21 9.87
CA ILE A 219 24.60 72.97 10.05
C ILE A 219 25.11 73.82 11.22
N ASN A 220 25.60 73.17 12.28
CA ASN A 220 26.17 73.87 13.43
C ASN A 220 27.52 74.56 13.09
N GLN A 221 28.06 75.33 14.02
CA GLN A 221 29.31 76.08 13.79
C GLN A 221 30.51 75.16 13.47
N HIS A 222 30.56 73.97 14.05
CA HIS A 222 31.64 73.00 13.81
C HIS A 222 31.56 72.39 12.40
N GLY A 223 30.38 71.91 12.02
CA GLY A 223 30.12 71.40 10.67
C GLY A 223 30.36 72.47 9.60
N ARG A 224 30.05 73.74 9.89
CA ARG A 224 30.37 74.87 9.02
C ARG A 224 31.88 74.97 8.76
N ARG A 225 32.73 74.91 9.79
CA ARG A 225 34.19 74.97 9.63
C ARG A 225 34.71 73.84 8.73
N ILE A 226 34.28 72.60 8.96
CA ILE A 226 34.69 71.44 8.16
C ILE A 226 34.27 71.58 6.69
N LEU A 227 33.06 72.09 6.44
CA LEU A 227 32.57 72.29 5.08
C LEU A 227 33.29 73.45 4.38
N GLU A 228 33.62 74.52 5.10
CA GLU A 228 34.44 75.63 4.60
C GLU A 228 35.88 75.17 4.27
N GLU A 229 36.48 74.31 5.10
CA GLU A 229 37.77 73.67 4.85
C GLU A 229 37.75 72.82 3.58
N ARG A 230 36.61 72.19 3.28
CA ARG A 230 36.35 71.45 2.02
C ARG A 230 36.01 72.35 0.84
N GLY A 231 36.02 73.66 1.04
CA GLY A 231 35.87 74.65 -0.01
C GLY A 231 34.43 75.06 -0.32
N LEU A 232 33.44 74.71 0.53
CA LEU A 232 32.09 75.27 0.41
C LEU A 232 32.03 76.70 0.97
N SER A 233 31.38 77.61 0.25
CA SER A 233 31.15 78.97 0.76
C SER A 233 30.08 78.99 1.87
N GLY A 234 30.18 79.96 2.78
CA GLY A 234 29.21 80.12 3.86
C GLY A 234 27.76 80.30 3.38
N ALA A 235 27.57 80.89 2.20
CA ALA A 235 26.25 81.04 1.57
C ALA A 235 25.67 79.68 1.16
N VAL A 236 26.45 78.82 0.50
CA VAL A 236 26.01 77.46 0.12
C VAL A 236 25.72 76.60 1.37
N ILE A 237 26.55 76.71 2.41
CA ILE A 237 26.39 75.93 3.65
C ILE A 237 25.05 76.22 4.34
N GLN A 238 24.57 77.47 4.28
CA GLN A 238 23.28 77.86 4.84
C GLN A 238 22.10 77.18 4.12
N GLU A 239 22.24 76.92 2.82
CA GLU A 239 21.22 76.28 1.98
C GLU A 239 21.25 74.74 2.03
N LEU A 240 22.37 74.15 2.50
CA LEU A 240 22.56 72.69 2.51
C LEU A 240 21.43 71.88 3.14
N PRO A 241 20.83 72.26 4.29
CA PRO A 241 19.74 71.48 4.86
C PRO A 241 18.55 71.29 3.90
N PHE A 242 18.21 72.32 3.12
CA PHE A 242 17.16 72.27 2.10
C PHE A 242 17.62 71.49 0.87
N ILE A 243 18.87 71.68 0.44
CA ILE A 243 19.48 70.92 -0.67
C ILE A 243 19.48 69.42 -0.39
N TYR A 244 19.85 68.98 0.83
CA TYR A 244 19.81 67.56 1.21
C TYR A 244 18.39 66.98 1.20
N ARG A 245 17.39 67.78 1.61
CA ARG A 245 15.98 67.38 1.49
C ARG A 245 15.58 67.17 0.03
N ASN A 246 15.99 68.06 -0.86
CA ASN A 246 15.75 67.91 -2.30
C ASN A 246 16.45 66.67 -2.87
N ILE A 247 17.72 66.43 -2.49
CA ILE A 247 18.48 65.23 -2.87
C ILE A 247 17.70 63.97 -2.45
N HIS A 248 17.21 63.92 -1.22
CA HIS A 248 16.45 62.77 -0.73
C HIS A 248 15.18 62.52 -1.58
N HIS A 249 14.40 63.55 -1.88
CA HIS A 249 13.22 63.41 -2.74
C HIS A 249 13.59 62.96 -4.17
N LEU A 250 14.67 63.50 -4.74
CA LEU A 250 15.16 63.14 -6.08
C LEU A 250 15.69 61.70 -6.12
N THR A 251 16.36 61.23 -5.07
CA THR A 251 16.84 59.84 -4.95
C THR A 251 15.69 58.88 -4.71
N ALA A 252 14.76 59.19 -3.81
CA ALA A 252 13.60 58.35 -3.53
C ALA A 252 12.72 58.14 -4.79
N ALA A 253 12.53 59.20 -5.57
CA ALA A 253 11.82 59.11 -6.86
C ALA A 253 12.59 58.35 -7.95
N ALA A 254 13.91 58.17 -7.79
CA ALA A 254 14.74 57.40 -8.72
C ALA A 254 14.85 55.91 -8.34
N THR A 255 14.52 55.54 -7.09
CA THR A 255 14.72 54.18 -6.55
C THR A 255 13.47 53.29 -6.53
N GLY A 256 12.33 53.71 -7.07
CA GLY A 256 11.20 52.81 -7.39
C GLY A 256 10.48 52.15 -6.21
N ASP A 257 11.09 51.21 -5.48
CA ASP A 257 10.37 49.97 -5.10
C ASP A 257 10.72 49.40 -3.71
N ASN A 258 10.59 50.15 -2.60
CA ASN A 258 10.74 49.53 -1.27
C ASN A 258 9.96 50.23 -0.16
N ASN A 259 8.81 49.65 0.23
CA ASN A 259 8.12 49.99 1.46
C ASN A 259 8.83 49.31 2.65
N THR A 260 9.91 49.92 3.13
CA THR A 260 10.65 49.55 4.36
C THR A 260 10.29 50.32 5.66
N PRO A 261 9.09 50.92 5.86
CA PRO A 261 8.76 51.49 7.17
C PRO A 261 8.47 50.43 8.24
N VAL A 262 8.77 50.74 9.51
CA VAL A 262 8.52 49.87 10.66
C VAL A 262 7.02 49.64 10.91
N HIS A 263 6.18 50.64 10.63
CA HIS A 263 4.72 50.56 10.83
C HIS A 263 4.00 51.24 9.66
N LEU A 264 3.19 50.48 8.91
CA LEU A 264 2.37 50.99 7.83
C LEU A 264 0.89 50.75 8.12
N THR A 265 0.11 51.83 8.14
CA THR A 265 -1.35 51.75 8.27
C THR A 265 -2.08 51.85 6.92
N ALA A 266 -1.39 52.32 5.87
CA ALA A 266 -1.88 52.37 4.50
C ALA A 266 -1.49 51.11 3.71
N ALA A 267 -2.20 50.85 2.60
CA ALA A 267 -1.88 49.74 1.71
C ALA A 267 -0.47 49.89 1.14
N ALA A 268 0.28 48.79 1.08
CA ALA A 268 1.64 48.76 0.55
C ALA A 268 1.58 48.22 -0.89
N THR A 269 1.86 49.07 -1.88
CA THR A 269 1.64 48.77 -3.31
C THR A 269 2.93 48.74 -4.15
N GLY A 270 4.03 48.21 -3.62
CA GLY A 270 5.30 48.10 -4.36
C GLY A 270 5.70 46.65 -4.62
N ASP A 271 6.58 46.42 -5.60
CA ASP A 271 7.09 45.09 -6.00
C ASP A 271 7.60 44.29 -4.79
N THR A 272 8.19 44.98 -3.81
CA THR A 272 8.61 44.37 -2.54
C THR A 272 8.06 45.14 -1.33
N ASN A 273 7.23 44.47 -0.54
CA ASN A 273 6.66 44.99 0.71
C ASN A 273 7.27 44.27 1.91
N THR A 274 8.17 44.96 2.64
CA THR A 274 8.92 44.43 3.81
C THR A 274 8.65 45.17 5.15
N PRO A 275 7.45 45.73 5.44
CA PRO A 275 7.23 46.42 6.71
C PRO A 275 7.18 45.46 7.90
N VAL A 276 7.58 45.89 9.10
CA VAL A 276 7.48 45.04 10.30
C VAL A 276 6.01 44.81 10.69
N HIS A 277 5.19 45.87 10.71
CA HIS A 277 3.76 45.77 10.98
C HIS A 277 2.95 46.50 9.90
N LEU A 278 2.06 45.78 9.21
CA LEU A 278 1.21 46.30 8.15
C LEU A 278 -0.25 45.96 8.45
N THR A 279 -1.08 46.98 8.67
CA THR A 279 -2.50 46.74 8.99
C THR A 279 -3.41 46.66 7.77
N ALA A 280 -2.98 47.22 6.63
CA ALA A 280 -3.73 47.26 5.37
C ALA A 280 -3.17 46.24 4.36
N ALA A 281 -3.82 46.11 3.19
CA ALA A 281 -3.43 45.10 2.19
C ALA A 281 -2.00 45.33 1.67
N ALA A 282 -1.30 44.23 1.38
CA ALA A 282 -0.01 44.23 0.70
C ALA A 282 -0.23 43.73 -0.74
N THR A 283 0.11 44.55 -1.72
CA THR A 283 -0.05 44.22 -3.15
C THR A 283 1.29 44.44 -3.86
N GLY A 284 1.88 43.37 -4.37
CA GLY A 284 3.16 43.39 -5.07
C GLY A 284 3.80 42.02 -5.13
N ASP A 285 4.74 41.82 -6.05
CA ASP A 285 5.35 40.52 -6.37
C ASP A 285 5.85 39.76 -5.14
N THR A 286 6.42 40.47 -4.16
CA THR A 286 6.93 39.87 -2.92
C THR A 286 6.43 40.60 -1.67
N ASN A 287 5.63 39.90 -0.85
CA ASN A 287 5.12 40.40 0.42
C ASN A 287 5.75 39.64 1.59
N THR A 288 6.63 40.29 2.36
CA THR A 288 7.39 39.70 3.48
C THR A 288 7.20 40.41 4.84
N PRO A 289 6.01 40.95 5.19
CA PRO A 289 5.85 41.64 6.47
C PRO A 289 5.91 40.68 7.67
N VAL A 290 6.39 41.13 8.83
CA VAL A 290 6.39 40.28 10.03
C VAL A 290 4.95 40.05 10.52
N HIS A 291 4.14 41.10 10.62
CA HIS A 291 2.73 41.00 10.99
C HIS A 291 1.84 41.73 9.98
N LEU A 292 0.92 40.99 9.35
CA LEU A 292 -0.03 41.49 8.37
C LEU A 292 -1.46 41.10 8.75
N THR A 293 -2.31 42.09 9.01
CA THR A 293 -3.72 41.81 9.37
C THR A 293 -4.66 41.71 8.18
N ALA A 294 -4.31 42.28 7.03
CA ALA A 294 -5.13 42.29 5.82
C ALA A 294 -4.57 41.34 4.74
N ALA A 295 -5.18 41.31 3.55
CA ALA A 295 -4.79 40.36 2.50
C ALA A 295 -3.40 40.64 1.93
N ALA A 296 -2.69 39.58 1.55
CA ALA A 296 -1.44 39.63 0.79
C ALA A 296 -1.71 39.12 -0.63
N THR A 297 -1.43 39.95 -1.65
CA THR A 297 -1.65 39.59 -3.05
C THR A 297 -0.38 39.81 -3.87
N GLY A 298 0.12 38.76 -4.50
CA GLY A 298 1.29 38.78 -5.38
C GLY A 298 2.02 37.44 -5.36
N ASP A 299 2.95 37.25 -6.30
CA ASP A 299 3.58 35.96 -6.63
C ASP A 299 4.12 35.22 -5.40
N THR A 300 4.74 35.93 -4.46
CA THR A 300 5.32 35.36 -3.24
C THR A 300 4.85 36.06 -1.96
N ASN A 301 4.11 35.35 -1.11
CA ASN A 301 3.64 35.83 0.18
C ASN A 301 4.29 35.05 1.33
N THR A 302 5.22 35.66 2.06
CA THR A 302 6.01 35.04 3.14
C THR A 302 5.87 35.73 4.52
N PRO A 303 4.70 36.24 4.93
CA PRO A 303 4.59 36.92 6.22
C PRO A 303 4.73 35.96 7.41
N VAL A 304 5.29 36.41 8.54
CA VAL A 304 5.36 35.55 9.73
C VAL A 304 3.96 35.30 10.30
N HIS A 305 3.15 36.34 10.46
CA HIS A 305 1.75 36.21 10.88
C HIS A 305 0.82 36.94 9.91
N LEU A 306 -0.10 36.20 9.30
CA LEU A 306 -1.09 36.71 8.37
C LEU A 306 -2.50 36.33 8.83
N THR A 307 -3.34 37.34 9.05
CA THR A 307 -4.69 37.13 9.56
C THR A 307 -5.72 36.93 8.43
N ALA A 308 -5.52 37.54 7.27
CA ALA A 308 -6.42 37.44 6.12
C ALA A 308 -5.84 36.56 5.01
N ALA A 309 -6.48 36.52 3.82
CA ALA A 309 -6.09 35.60 2.75
C ALA A 309 -4.72 35.92 2.14
N ALA A 310 -4.01 34.86 1.71
CA ALA A 310 -2.81 34.95 0.88
C ALA A 310 -3.15 34.45 -0.53
N THR A 311 -2.92 35.28 -1.54
CA THR A 311 -3.23 34.95 -2.94
C THR A 311 -2.01 35.20 -3.84
N GLY A 312 -1.51 34.14 -4.49
CA GLY A 312 -0.39 34.18 -5.42
C GLY A 312 0.33 32.84 -5.50
N ASP A 313 1.22 32.68 -6.47
CA ASP A 313 1.83 31.39 -6.84
C ASP A 313 2.45 30.65 -5.64
N THR A 314 3.11 31.37 -4.72
CA THR A 314 3.76 30.79 -3.55
C THR A 314 3.35 31.48 -2.26
N ASN A 315 2.69 30.75 -1.36
CA ASN A 315 2.28 31.24 -0.04
C ASN A 315 2.99 30.45 1.07
N THR A 316 3.94 31.07 1.78
CA THR A 316 4.75 30.44 2.85
C THR A 316 4.64 31.11 4.23
N PRO A 317 3.46 31.56 4.69
CA PRO A 317 3.35 32.22 5.98
C PRO A 317 3.59 31.26 7.15
N VAL A 318 4.19 31.71 8.26
CA VAL A 318 4.35 30.83 9.44
C VAL A 318 2.98 30.54 10.07
N HIS A 319 2.17 31.58 10.31
CA HIS A 319 0.81 31.43 10.80
C HIS A 319 -0.17 32.16 9.88
N LEU A 320 -1.12 31.42 9.31
CA LEU A 320 -2.17 31.94 8.45
C LEU A 320 -3.54 31.54 8.99
N THR A 321 -4.38 32.55 9.24
CA THR A 321 -5.72 32.31 9.80
C THR A 321 -6.78 32.08 8.71
N ALA A 322 -6.65 32.76 7.56
CA ALA A 322 -7.60 32.63 6.44
C ALA A 322 -7.07 31.72 5.33
N ALA A 323 -7.68 31.74 4.14
CA ALA A 323 -7.36 30.82 3.04
C ALA A 323 -6.02 31.17 2.37
N ALA A 324 -5.33 30.13 1.89
CA ALA A 324 -4.16 30.24 1.01
C ALA A 324 -4.56 29.76 -0.39
N THR A 325 -4.39 30.61 -1.40
CA THR A 325 -4.73 30.27 -2.79
C THR A 325 -3.55 30.54 -3.72
N GLY A 326 -3.04 29.51 -4.38
CA GLY A 326 -1.84 29.58 -5.21
C GLY A 326 -1.26 28.21 -5.52
N ASP A 327 -0.42 28.09 -6.54
CA ASP A 327 0.18 26.82 -6.99
C ASP A 327 0.86 26.06 -5.83
N THR A 328 1.57 26.77 -4.96
CA THR A 328 2.30 26.18 -3.83
C THR A 328 1.95 26.86 -2.51
N ASN A 329 1.31 26.12 -1.60
CA ASN A 329 1.00 26.57 -0.24
C ASN A 329 1.83 25.77 0.77
N THR A 330 2.72 26.46 1.48
CA THR A 330 3.54 25.88 2.58
C THR A 330 3.43 26.58 3.94
N PRO A 331 2.23 26.97 4.43
CA PRO A 331 2.12 27.46 5.79
C PRO A 331 2.53 26.44 6.86
N VAL A 332 3.14 26.89 7.96
CA VAL A 332 3.34 26.01 9.13
C VAL A 332 2.00 25.72 9.81
N HIS A 333 1.21 26.76 10.09
CA HIS A 333 -0.13 26.62 10.66
C HIS A 333 -1.16 27.35 9.80
N LEU A 334 -2.12 26.60 9.26
CA LEU A 334 -3.24 27.12 8.47
C LEU A 334 -4.57 26.73 9.12
N THR A 335 -5.40 27.73 9.42
CA THR A 335 -6.70 27.48 10.05
C THR A 335 -7.81 27.26 9.00
N ALA A 336 -7.74 27.93 7.85
CA ALA A 336 -8.72 27.80 6.78
C ALA A 336 -8.21 26.92 5.62
N ALA A 337 -8.90 26.94 4.46
CA ALA A 337 -8.61 26.05 3.34
C ALA A 337 -7.31 26.42 2.60
N ALA A 338 -6.60 25.41 2.11
CA ALA A 338 -5.49 25.55 1.17
C ALA A 338 -5.96 25.07 -0.22
N THR A 339 -5.82 25.93 -1.23
CA THR A 339 -6.18 25.60 -2.61
C THR A 339 -4.99 25.86 -3.54
N GLY A 340 -4.48 24.83 -4.20
CA GLY A 340 -3.26 24.92 -4.99
C GLY A 340 -2.74 23.56 -5.41
N ASP A 341 -1.98 23.48 -6.49
CA ASP A 341 -1.40 22.22 -7.00
C ASP A 341 -0.64 21.46 -5.92
N THR A 342 0.13 22.15 -5.08
CA THR A 342 0.91 21.55 -3.98
C THR A 342 0.63 22.20 -2.64
N ASN A 343 0.15 21.42 -1.68
CA ASN A 343 -0.15 21.84 -0.31
C ASN A 343 0.72 21.07 0.69
N THR A 344 1.83 21.67 1.15
CA THR A 344 2.77 21.06 2.12
C THR A 344 2.77 21.82 3.44
N LEU A 345 1.92 21.40 4.38
CA LEU A 345 1.67 22.12 5.64
C LEU A 345 2.06 21.29 6.88
N VAL A 346 2.30 21.93 8.02
CA VAL A 346 2.44 21.17 9.28
C VAL A 346 1.08 20.93 9.92
N HIS A 347 0.31 21.99 10.19
CA HIS A 347 -1.03 21.88 10.74
C HIS A 347 -2.05 22.56 9.84
N LEU A 348 -3.04 21.80 9.39
CA LEU A 348 -4.17 22.29 8.62
C LEU A 348 -5.49 21.87 9.28
N THR A 349 -6.29 22.87 9.64
CA THR A 349 -7.59 22.62 10.30
C THR A 349 -8.72 22.39 9.30
N ALA A 350 -8.69 23.04 8.14
CA ALA A 350 -9.72 22.92 7.10
C ALA A 350 -9.26 22.08 5.90
N ALA A 351 -10.00 22.13 4.78
CA ALA A 351 -9.75 21.26 3.62
C ALA A 351 -8.48 21.65 2.84
N ALA A 352 -7.80 20.65 2.27
CA ALA A 352 -6.73 20.82 1.30
C ALA A 352 -7.24 20.36 -0.08
N THR A 353 -7.17 21.24 -1.08
CA THR A 353 -7.58 20.92 -2.45
C THR A 353 -6.42 21.21 -3.41
N GLY A 354 -5.98 20.19 -4.14
CA GLY A 354 -4.76 20.29 -4.97
C GLY A 354 -4.25 18.93 -5.40
N ASP A 355 -3.50 18.86 -6.49
CA ASP A 355 -2.92 17.61 -7.03
C ASP A 355 -2.12 16.85 -5.97
N ASN A 356 -1.33 17.55 -5.14
CA ASN A 356 -0.49 16.97 -4.12
C ASN A 356 -0.75 17.60 -2.74
N ASN A 357 -1.38 16.84 -1.83
CA ASN A 357 -1.62 17.24 -0.45
C ASN A 357 -0.74 16.44 0.52
N THR A 358 0.24 17.09 1.14
CA THR A 358 1.23 16.47 2.05
C THR A 358 1.25 17.07 3.47
N PRO A 359 0.11 17.42 4.11
CA PRO A 359 0.15 18.02 5.44
C PRO A 359 0.52 17.01 6.54
N VAL A 360 1.28 17.42 7.57
CA VAL A 360 1.61 16.53 8.70
C VAL A 360 0.35 16.19 9.49
N HIS A 361 -0.45 17.19 9.88
CA HIS A 361 -1.73 16.99 10.56
C HIS A 361 -2.84 17.73 9.83
N LEU A 362 -3.78 16.96 9.28
CA LEU A 362 -4.95 17.47 8.58
C LEU A 362 -6.23 17.00 9.27
N THR A 363 -7.06 17.98 9.62
CA THR A 363 -8.27 17.72 10.41
C THR A 363 -9.51 17.56 9.51
N ALA A 364 -9.52 18.16 8.32
CA ALA A 364 -10.62 18.06 7.35
C ALA A 364 -10.20 17.27 6.09
N ALA A 365 -11.01 17.31 5.04
CA ALA A 365 -10.82 16.47 3.86
C ALA A 365 -9.59 16.88 3.02
N ALA A 366 -8.93 15.90 2.41
CA ALA A 366 -7.90 16.08 1.39
C ALA A 366 -8.46 15.64 0.03
N THR A 367 -8.44 16.53 -0.96
CA THR A 367 -8.93 16.22 -2.31
C THR A 367 -7.86 16.54 -3.35
N GLY A 368 -7.45 15.54 -4.12
CA GLY A 368 -6.29 15.67 -5.03
C GLY A 368 -5.79 14.34 -5.52
N ASP A 369 -5.06 14.31 -6.62
CA ASP A 369 -4.49 13.08 -7.21
C ASP A 369 -3.66 12.27 -6.18
N THR A 370 -2.87 12.96 -5.35
CA THR A 370 -2.01 12.34 -4.34
C THR A 370 -2.19 12.97 -2.95
N ASN A 371 -2.70 12.20 -2.00
CA ASN A 371 -2.87 12.61 -0.60
C ASN A 371 -1.95 11.80 0.32
N THR A 372 -0.91 12.44 0.88
CA THR A 372 0.11 11.78 1.73
C THR A 372 0.23 12.34 3.17
N PRO A 373 -0.87 12.68 3.87
CA PRO A 373 -0.75 13.27 5.20
C PRO A 373 -0.28 12.28 6.26
N VAL A 374 0.46 12.74 7.29
CA VAL A 374 0.86 11.82 8.38
C VAL A 374 -0.36 11.45 9.23
N HIS A 375 -1.15 12.43 9.65
CA HIS A 375 -2.39 12.20 10.38
C HIS A 375 -3.55 12.93 9.70
N LEU A 376 -4.53 12.17 9.22
CA LEU A 376 -5.73 12.68 8.58
C LEU A 376 -6.98 12.21 9.33
N THR A 377 -7.77 13.16 9.80
CA THR A 377 -8.97 12.85 10.58
C THR A 377 -10.21 12.64 9.69
N ALA A 378 -10.30 13.33 8.56
CA ALA A 378 -11.44 13.24 7.63
C ALA A 378 -11.10 12.45 6.35
N ALA A 379 -11.95 12.50 5.33
CA ALA A 379 -11.81 11.67 4.13
C ALA A 379 -10.64 12.11 3.24
N ALA A 380 -10.00 11.14 2.58
CA ALA A 380 -9.04 11.37 1.49
C ALA A 380 -9.67 10.93 0.17
N THR A 381 -9.72 11.82 -0.83
CA THR A 381 -10.27 11.51 -2.15
C THR A 381 -9.24 11.86 -3.22
N GLY A 382 -8.82 10.87 -4.01
CA GLY A 382 -7.70 11.01 -4.94
C GLY A 382 -7.21 9.69 -5.48
N ASP A 383 -6.57 9.68 -6.65
CA ASP A 383 -6.02 8.46 -7.26
C ASP A 383 -5.12 7.67 -6.31
N THR A 384 -4.29 8.37 -5.52
CA THR A 384 -3.34 7.76 -4.58
C THR A 384 -3.47 8.37 -3.18
N ASN A 385 -3.94 7.58 -2.22
CA ASN A 385 -4.04 7.99 -0.81
C ASN A 385 -3.04 7.19 0.03
N THR A 386 -2.01 7.86 0.55
CA THR A 386 -0.98 7.23 1.39
C THR A 386 -0.81 7.80 2.82
N PRO A 387 -1.89 8.01 3.58
CA PRO A 387 -1.78 8.53 4.93
C PRO A 387 -1.19 7.51 5.91
N VAL A 388 -0.38 7.95 6.88
CA VAL A 388 0.11 7.04 7.94
C VAL A 388 -1.05 6.64 8.85
N HIS A 389 -1.77 7.62 9.38
CA HIS A 389 -2.99 7.43 10.17
C HIS A 389 -4.17 8.14 9.49
N LEU A 390 -5.20 7.38 9.13
CA LEU A 390 -6.43 7.89 8.59
C LEU A 390 -7.63 7.40 9.40
N THR A 391 -8.41 8.35 9.92
CA THR A 391 -9.58 8.02 10.76
C THR A 391 -10.85 7.81 9.92
N ALA A 392 -11.02 8.52 8.81
CA ALA A 392 -12.20 8.39 7.94
C ALA A 392 -11.89 7.61 6.65
N ALA A 393 -12.76 7.71 5.64
CA ALA A 393 -12.68 6.89 4.42
C ALA A 393 -11.57 7.35 3.46
N ALA A 394 -10.95 6.41 2.76
CA ALA A 394 -10.05 6.65 1.63
C ALA A 394 -10.74 6.20 0.34
N THR A 395 -10.85 7.09 -0.65
CA THR A 395 -11.43 6.76 -1.95
C THR A 395 -10.45 7.12 -3.06
N GLY A 396 -10.02 6.13 -3.84
CA GLY A 396 -8.95 6.29 -4.82
C GLY A 396 -8.46 4.99 -5.40
N ASP A 397 -7.88 4.98 -6.60
CA ASP A 397 -7.35 3.78 -7.25
C ASP A 397 -6.38 3.00 -6.36
N THR A 398 -5.52 3.70 -5.60
CA THR A 398 -4.55 3.11 -4.68
C THR A 398 -4.65 3.70 -3.27
N ASN A 399 -4.93 2.86 -2.28
CA ASN A 399 -4.97 3.25 -0.86
C ASN A 399 -3.91 2.47 -0.05
N THR A 400 -2.88 3.17 0.43
CA THR A 400 -1.76 2.57 1.18
C THR A 400 -1.57 3.27 2.51
N SER A 401 -2.09 2.72 3.60
CA SER A 401 -2.01 3.36 4.93
C SER A 401 -1.45 2.42 6.00
N VAL A 402 -0.90 2.97 7.08
CA VAL A 402 -0.49 2.13 8.22
C VAL A 402 -1.71 1.79 9.07
N HIS A 403 -2.50 2.79 9.44
CA HIS A 403 -3.74 2.61 10.18
C HIS A 403 -4.88 3.35 9.51
N LEU A 404 -5.90 2.59 9.10
CA LEU A 404 -7.15 3.10 8.57
C LEU A 404 -8.31 2.61 9.44
N THR A 405 -9.06 3.55 9.99
CA THR A 405 -10.17 3.21 10.89
C THR A 405 -11.48 2.99 10.14
N ALA A 406 -11.71 3.70 9.02
CA ALA A 406 -12.90 3.56 8.20
C ALA A 406 -12.64 2.80 6.88
N ALA A 407 -13.52 2.94 5.89
CA ALA A 407 -13.48 2.14 4.67
C ALA A 407 -12.38 2.59 3.69
N ALA A 408 -11.79 1.63 2.97
CA ALA A 408 -10.93 1.87 1.82
C ALA A 408 -11.67 1.44 0.55
N THR A 409 -11.83 2.34 -0.42
CA THR A 409 -12.46 2.03 -1.70
C THR A 409 -11.52 2.39 -2.85
N GLY A 410 -11.15 1.41 -3.66
CA GLY A 410 -10.12 1.58 -4.68
C GLY A 410 -9.66 0.28 -5.28
N ASP A 411 -9.18 0.28 -6.52
CA ASP A 411 -8.68 -0.90 -7.22
C ASP A 411 -7.64 -1.68 -6.39
N THR A 412 -6.74 -0.97 -5.71
CA THR A 412 -5.69 -1.56 -4.86
C THR A 412 -5.72 -1.00 -3.44
N ASN A 413 -6.04 -1.83 -2.46
CA ASN A 413 -5.99 -1.47 -1.04
C ASN A 413 -4.89 -2.26 -0.33
N THR A 414 -3.89 -1.55 0.21
CA THR A 414 -2.79 -2.13 1.00
C THR A 414 -2.61 -1.57 2.42
N PRO A 415 -3.67 -1.30 3.22
CA PRO A 415 -3.48 -0.91 4.62
C PRO A 415 -2.80 -2.00 5.47
N VAL A 416 -1.93 -1.61 6.41
CA VAL A 416 -1.40 -2.56 7.41
C VAL A 416 -2.51 -2.96 8.39
N HIS A 417 -3.18 -1.98 9.00
CA HIS A 417 -4.30 -2.19 9.90
C HIS A 417 -5.54 -1.47 9.38
N LEU A 418 -6.59 -2.23 9.09
CA LEU A 418 -7.88 -1.72 8.67
C LEU A 418 -8.99 -2.22 9.62
N THR A 419 -9.74 -1.27 10.19
CA THR A 419 -10.82 -1.62 11.13
C THR A 419 -12.16 -1.81 10.41
N ALA A 420 -12.41 -1.11 9.30
CA ALA A 420 -13.64 -1.23 8.51
C ALA A 420 -13.41 -1.98 7.19
N ALA A 421 -14.31 -1.84 6.21
CA ALA A 421 -14.31 -2.64 4.98
C ALA A 421 -13.27 -2.16 3.95
N ALA A 422 -12.68 -3.11 3.21
CA ALA A 422 -11.90 -2.83 1.99
C ALA A 422 -12.71 -3.27 0.77
N THR A 423 -12.88 -2.37 -0.19
CA THR A 423 -13.56 -2.68 -1.46
C THR A 423 -12.64 -2.32 -2.62
N GLY A 424 -12.28 -3.29 -3.45
CA GLY A 424 -11.28 -3.10 -4.50
C GLY A 424 -10.82 -4.40 -5.11
N ASP A 425 -10.40 -4.39 -6.37
CA ASP A 425 -9.93 -5.58 -7.10
C ASP A 425 -8.85 -6.33 -6.30
N ASN A 426 -7.88 -5.63 -5.73
CA ASN A 426 -6.76 -6.22 -5.00
C ASN A 426 -6.66 -5.70 -3.56
N ASN A 427 -6.93 -6.56 -2.58
CA ASN A 427 -6.86 -6.24 -1.16
C ASN A 427 -5.73 -7.02 -0.46
N THR A 428 -4.59 -6.35 -0.18
CA THR A 428 -3.41 -6.96 0.48
C THR A 428 -3.14 -6.30 1.84
N LEU A 429 -3.73 -6.84 2.92
CA LEU A 429 -3.69 -6.24 4.26
C LEU A 429 -2.98 -7.12 5.29
N VAL A 430 -2.49 -6.56 6.39
CA VAL A 430 -1.96 -7.38 7.49
C VAL A 430 -3.08 -7.75 8.47
N HIS A 431 -3.81 -6.78 8.98
CA HIS A 431 -4.93 -6.98 9.89
C HIS A 431 -6.17 -6.27 9.38
N LEU A 432 -7.20 -7.04 9.09
CA LEU A 432 -8.50 -6.53 8.69
C LEU A 432 -9.59 -7.06 9.63
N THR A 433 -10.30 -6.14 10.27
CA THR A 433 -11.36 -6.48 11.22
C THR A 433 -12.72 -6.70 10.55
N ALA A 434 -13.00 -5.99 9.44
CA ALA A 434 -14.25 -6.10 8.70
C ALA A 434 -14.09 -6.77 7.32
N ALA A 435 -15.10 -6.69 6.45
CA ALA A 435 -15.14 -7.45 5.21
C ALA A 435 -14.12 -6.95 4.16
N ALA A 436 -13.58 -7.89 3.37
CA ALA A 436 -12.82 -7.60 2.16
C ALA A 436 -13.65 -8.02 0.95
N THR A 437 -13.90 -7.10 0.03
CA THR A 437 -14.63 -7.37 -1.21
C THR A 437 -13.76 -6.98 -2.41
N GLY A 438 -13.47 -7.93 -3.30
CA GLY A 438 -12.52 -7.72 -4.38
C GLY A 438 -12.10 -9.00 -5.07
N ASP A 439 -11.70 -8.95 -6.33
CA ASP A 439 -11.26 -10.11 -7.12
C ASP A 439 -10.17 -10.93 -6.41
N ASN A 440 -9.19 -10.26 -5.77
CA ASN A 440 -8.06 -10.87 -5.09
C ASN A 440 -7.91 -10.35 -3.65
N ASN A 441 -8.28 -11.18 -2.67
CA ASN A 441 -8.13 -10.87 -1.25
C ASN A 441 -6.99 -11.70 -0.63
N THR A 442 -5.90 -11.04 -0.20
CA THR A 442 -4.69 -11.67 0.36
C THR A 442 -4.33 -11.21 1.80
N PRO A 443 -5.28 -10.96 2.73
CA PRO A 443 -4.90 -10.44 4.04
C PRO A 443 -4.25 -11.47 4.97
N VAL A 444 -3.30 -11.07 5.83
CA VAL A 444 -2.66 -12.00 6.79
C VAL A 444 -3.68 -12.47 7.85
N HIS A 445 -4.35 -11.53 8.52
CA HIS A 445 -5.40 -11.81 9.49
C HIS A 445 -6.68 -11.09 9.09
N LEU A 446 -7.73 -11.87 8.82
CA LEU A 446 -9.05 -11.38 8.48
C LEU A 446 -10.09 -11.98 9.45
N THR A 447 -10.79 -11.11 10.16
CA THR A 447 -11.80 -11.55 11.15
C THR A 447 -13.21 -11.67 10.57
N ALA A 448 -13.51 -10.96 9.49
CA ALA A 448 -14.81 -10.99 8.81
C ALA A 448 -14.73 -11.60 7.40
N ALA A 449 -15.81 -11.56 6.62
CA ALA A 449 -15.93 -12.31 5.37
C ALA A 449 -14.97 -11.78 4.28
N ALA A 450 -14.45 -12.71 3.47
CA ALA A 450 -13.73 -12.41 2.23
C ALA A 450 -14.62 -12.79 1.05
N THR A 451 -14.90 -11.84 0.16
CA THR A 451 -15.72 -12.07 -1.04
C THR A 451 -14.95 -11.65 -2.28
N GLY A 452 -14.72 -12.57 -3.20
CA GLY A 452 -13.83 -12.33 -4.34
C GLY A 452 -13.47 -13.58 -5.10
N ASP A 453 -13.09 -13.48 -6.37
CA ASP A 453 -12.70 -14.63 -7.20
C ASP A 453 -11.60 -15.48 -6.54
N THR A 454 -10.63 -14.84 -5.87
CA THR A 454 -9.51 -15.51 -5.19
C THR A 454 -9.31 -14.98 -3.78
N ASN A 455 -9.50 -15.84 -2.77
CA ASN A 455 -9.26 -15.52 -1.35
C ASN A 455 -8.10 -16.35 -0.79
N THR A 456 -6.98 -15.72 -0.46
CA THR A 456 -5.74 -16.37 0.01
C THR A 456 -5.25 -15.93 1.41
N PRO A 457 -6.12 -15.67 2.42
CA PRO A 457 -5.65 -15.16 3.70
C PRO A 457 -4.90 -16.20 4.56
N VAL A 458 -3.95 -15.76 5.40
CA VAL A 458 -3.25 -16.71 6.31
C VAL A 458 -4.22 -17.20 7.40
N HIS A 459 -4.90 -16.29 8.08
CA HIS A 459 -5.90 -16.61 9.09
C HIS A 459 -7.21 -15.91 8.77
N LEU A 460 -8.25 -16.70 8.52
CA LEU A 460 -9.61 -16.22 8.27
C LEU A 460 -10.58 -16.82 9.29
N THR A 461 -11.25 -15.95 10.03
CA THR A 461 -12.21 -16.38 11.07
C THR A 461 -13.62 -16.56 10.52
N ALA A 462 -14.02 -15.77 9.52
CA ALA A 462 -15.36 -15.83 8.91
C ALA A 462 -15.34 -16.52 7.53
N ALA A 463 -16.45 -16.45 6.79
CA ALA A 463 -16.62 -17.20 5.55
C ALA A 463 -15.74 -16.64 4.41
N ALA A 464 -15.27 -17.53 3.54
CA ALA A 464 -14.62 -17.20 2.27
C ALA A 464 -15.58 -17.56 1.13
N THR A 465 -15.92 -16.60 0.28
CA THR A 465 -16.81 -16.80 -0.87
C THR A 465 -16.11 -16.34 -2.15
N GLY A 466 -15.90 -17.26 -3.09
CA GLY A 466 -15.08 -16.99 -4.27
C GLY A 466 -14.74 -18.23 -5.06
N ASP A 467 -14.44 -18.12 -6.34
CA ASP A 467 -14.07 -19.25 -7.21
C ASP A 467 -12.93 -20.08 -6.61
N THR A 468 -11.94 -19.42 -6.01
CA THR A 468 -10.76 -20.06 -5.40
C THR A 468 -10.53 -19.57 -3.97
N ASN A 469 -10.60 -20.46 -2.98
CA ASN A 469 -10.32 -20.16 -1.58
C ASN A 469 -9.13 -20.98 -1.07
N THR A 470 -7.99 -20.35 -0.78
CA THR A 470 -6.73 -21.01 -0.38
C THR A 470 -6.17 -20.60 1.01
N PRO A 471 -6.99 -20.38 2.05
CA PRO A 471 -6.47 -19.89 3.32
C PRO A 471 -5.64 -20.93 4.10
N VAL A 472 -4.64 -20.49 4.88
CA VAL A 472 -3.89 -21.44 5.74
C VAL A 472 -4.78 -21.95 6.87
N HIS A 473 -5.44 -21.06 7.60
CA HIS A 473 -6.40 -21.40 8.65
C HIS A 473 -7.72 -20.71 8.40
N LEU A 474 -8.77 -21.50 8.22
CA LEU A 474 -10.14 -21.03 8.06
C LEU A 474 -11.05 -21.64 9.13
N THR A 475 -11.72 -20.77 9.89
CA THR A 475 -12.62 -21.21 10.97
C THR A 475 -14.05 -21.42 10.49
N ALA A 476 -14.54 -20.59 9.56
CA ALA A 476 -15.90 -20.70 9.01
C ALA A 476 -15.92 -21.37 7.62
N ALA A 477 -17.07 -21.31 6.91
CA ALA A 477 -17.27 -22.05 5.67
C ALA A 477 -16.46 -21.47 4.49
N ALA A 478 -16.03 -22.35 3.58
CA ALA A 478 -15.47 -21.98 2.28
C ALA A 478 -16.48 -22.34 1.19
N THR A 479 -16.89 -21.38 0.37
CA THR A 479 -17.82 -21.60 -0.74
C THR A 479 -17.19 -21.11 -2.05
N GLY A 480 -17.01 -21.99 -3.01
CA GLY A 480 -16.25 -21.71 -4.23
C GLY A 480 -15.95 -22.94 -5.05
N ASP A 481 -15.70 -22.82 -6.35
CA ASP A 481 -15.37 -23.95 -7.22
C ASP A 481 -14.16 -24.75 -6.70
N THR A 482 -13.14 -24.07 -6.19
CA THR A 482 -11.91 -24.69 -5.65
C THR A 482 -11.60 -24.19 -4.24
N ASN A 483 -11.72 -25.07 -3.25
CA ASN A 483 -11.36 -24.79 -1.86
C ASN A 483 -10.10 -25.58 -1.47
N THR A 484 -8.98 -24.92 -1.20
CA THR A 484 -7.69 -25.54 -0.87
C THR A 484 -7.11 -25.14 0.52
N PRO A 485 -7.90 -25.08 1.62
CA PRO A 485 -7.38 -24.66 2.90
C PRO A 485 -6.45 -25.69 3.56
N VAL A 486 -5.41 -25.24 4.28
CA VAL A 486 -4.56 -26.18 5.06
C VAL A 486 -5.35 -26.73 6.25
N HIS A 487 -5.94 -25.84 7.06
CA HIS A 487 -6.83 -26.19 8.16
C HIS A 487 -8.19 -25.51 8.01
N LEU A 488 -9.25 -26.31 7.91
CA LEU A 488 -10.62 -25.82 7.85
C LEU A 488 -11.48 -26.46 8.95
N THR A 489 -12.11 -25.61 9.77
CA THR A 489 -12.95 -26.08 10.88
C THR A 489 -14.40 -26.31 10.45
N ALA A 490 -14.95 -25.48 9.56
CA ALA A 490 -16.33 -25.61 9.07
C ALA A 490 -16.40 -26.29 7.69
N ALA A 491 -17.55 -26.19 7.03
CA ALA A 491 -17.82 -26.93 5.80
C ALA A 491 -17.11 -26.31 4.57
N ALA A 492 -16.70 -27.16 3.63
CA ALA A 492 -16.23 -26.77 2.31
C ALA A 492 -17.28 -27.15 1.27
N THR A 493 -17.72 -26.19 0.45
CA THR A 493 -18.71 -26.41 -0.60
C THR A 493 -18.18 -25.91 -1.93
N GLY A 494 -18.00 -26.80 -2.90
CA GLY A 494 -17.32 -26.49 -4.16
C GLY A 494 -17.01 -27.71 -4.99
N ASP A 495 -16.85 -27.57 -6.30
CA ASP A 495 -16.52 -28.69 -7.20
C ASP A 495 -15.29 -29.47 -6.73
N THR A 496 -14.24 -28.77 -6.28
CA THR A 496 -13.00 -29.38 -5.78
C THR A 496 -12.66 -28.88 -4.38
N ASN A 497 -12.66 -29.79 -3.40
CA ASN A 497 -12.24 -29.51 -2.02
C ASN A 497 -10.95 -30.28 -1.70
N THR A 498 -9.84 -29.57 -1.48
CA THR A 498 -8.55 -30.14 -1.09
C THR A 498 -8.11 -29.58 0.25
N SER A 499 -7.78 -30.41 1.25
CA SER A 499 -7.32 -29.89 2.55
C SER A 499 -6.37 -30.82 3.29
N VAL A 500 -5.56 -30.28 4.21
CA VAL A 500 -4.77 -31.15 5.11
C VAL A 500 -5.65 -31.61 6.27
N HIS A 501 -6.34 -30.68 6.94
CA HIS A 501 -7.28 -30.99 8.01
C HIS A 501 -8.62 -30.30 7.77
N LEU A 502 -9.68 -31.09 7.67
CA LEU A 502 -11.04 -30.63 7.58
C LEU A 502 -11.89 -31.26 8.69
N THR A 503 -12.48 -30.42 9.53
CA THR A 503 -13.27 -30.91 10.68
C THR A 503 -14.73 -31.14 10.32
N ALA A 504 -15.34 -30.28 9.50
CA ALA A 504 -16.73 -30.44 9.07
C ALA A 504 -16.84 -31.10 7.68
N ALA A 505 -18.03 -31.05 7.08
CA ALA A 505 -18.33 -31.78 5.85
C ALA A 505 -17.66 -31.16 4.61
N ALA A 506 -17.29 -32.00 3.66
CA ALA A 506 -16.86 -31.60 2.32
C ALA A 506 -17.96 -31.98 1.32
N THR A 507 -18.46 -31.02 0.56
CA THR A 507 -19.50 -31.25 -0.45
C THR A 507 -19.02 -30.72 -1.81
N GLY A 508 -18.88 -31.60 -2.79
CA GLY A 508 -18.25 -31.27 -4.06
C GLY A 508 -17.95 -32.48 -4.92
N ASP A 509 -17.83 -32.33 -6.23
CA ASP A 509 -17.51 -33.44 -7.16
C ASP A 509 -16.25 -34.21 -6.74
N THR A 510 -15.21 -33.50 -6.28
CA THR A 510 -13.96 -34.11 -5.81
C THR A 510 -13.58 -33.62 -4.41
N ASN A 511 -13.48 -34.55 -3.46
CA ASN A 511 -13.05 -34.26 -2.08
C ASN A 511 -11.76 -35.02 -1.74
N THR A 512 -10.65 -34.29 -1.65
CA THR A 512 -9.32 -34.81 -1.28
C THR A 512 -8.89 -34.24 0.07
N SER A 513 -8.52 -35.08 1.03
CA SER A 513 -7.93 -34.57 2.27
C SER A 513 -6.99 -35.54 2.98
N VAL A 514 -6.11 -35.04 3.84
CA VAL A 514 -5.32 -35.94 4.71
C VAL A 514 -6.15 -36.41 5.90
N HIS A 515 -6.82 -35.48 6.58
CA HIS A 515 -7.72 -35.78 7.69
C HIS A 515 -9.07 -35.11 7.52
N LEU A 516 -10.13 -35.91 7.44
CA LEU A 516 -11.52 -35.46 7.39
C LEU A 516 -12.31 -36.09 8.54
N THR A 517 -12.89 -35.25 9.39
CA THR A 517 -13.62 -35.73 10.57
C THR A 517 -15.10 -36.00 10.24
N ALA A 518 -15.76 -35.12 9.48
CA ALA A 518 -17.16 -35.29 9.10
C ALA A 518 -17.32 -35.94 7.70
N ALA A 519 -18.52 -35.90 7.12
CA ALA A 519 -18.84 -36.63 5.90
C ALA A 519 -18.20 -36.00 4.65
N ALA A 520 -17.84 -36.84 3.67
CA ALA A 520 -17.48 -36.44 2.32
C ALA A 520 -18.62 -36.81 1.37
N THR A 521 -19.16 -35.85 0.62
CA THR A 521 -20.25 -36.07 -0.33
C THR A 521 -19.86 -35.53 -1.70
N GLY A 522 -19.80 -36.39 -2.71
CA GLY A 522 -19.25 -36.04 -4.01
C GLY A 522 -18.96 -37.23 -4.89
N ASP A 523 -18.87 -37.07 -6.20
CA ASP A 523 -18.58 -38.15 -7.15
C ASP A 523 -17.31 -38.91 -6.79
N THR A 524 -16.25 -38.20 -6.36
CA THR A 524 -14.97 -38.79 -5.98
C THR A 524 -14.51 -38.34 -4.59
N ASN A 525 -14.36 -39.28 -3.66
CA ASN A 525 -13.86 -39.01 -2.30
C ASN A 525 -12.55 -39.78 -2.04
N THR A 526 -11.44 -39.07 -1.85
CA THR A 526 -10.08 -39.62 -1.69
C THR A 526 -9.37 -39.26 -0.35
N PRO A 527 -10.05 -39.18 0.82
CA PRO A 527 -9.37 -38.78 2.05
C PRO A 527 -8.45 -39.88 2.62
N VAL A 528 -7.26 -39.53 3.15
CA VAL A 528 -6.36 -40.52 3.78
C VAL A 528 -7.00 -41.07 5.07
N HIS A 529 -7.46 -40.19 5.95
CA HIS A 529 -8.20 -40.57 7.17
C HIS A 529 -9.57 -39.91 7.18
N LEU A 530 -10.63 -40.73 7.16
CA LEU A 530 -12.01 -40.29 7.24
C LEU A 530 -12.72 -40.96 8.43
N THR A 531 -13.27 -40.14 9.31
CA THR A 531 -13.97 -40.64 10.50
C THR A 531 -15.46 -40.90 10.23
N ALA A 532 -16.13 -40.02 9.48
CA ALA A 532 -17.54 -40.18 9.13
C ALA A 532 -17.74 -40.89 7.78
N ALA A 533 -18.93 -40.79 7.18
CA ALA A 533 -19.28 -41.53 5.96
C ALA A 533 -18.71 -40.86 4.69
N ALA A 534 -18.40 -41.68 3.69
CA ALA A 534 -18.12 -41.24 2.32
C ALA A 534 -19.30 -41.63 1.42
N THR A 535 -19.86 -40.66 0.69
CA THR A 535 -20.99 -40.90 -0.22
C THR A 535 -20.67 -40.33 -1.60
N GLY A 536 -20.62 -41.19 -2.62
CA GLY A 536 -20.13 -40.81 -3.95
C GLY A 536 -19.89 -41.99 -4.86
N ASP A 537 -19.91 -41.80 -6.18
CA ASP A 537 -19.67 -42.86 -7.17
C ASP A 537 -18.35 -43.62 -6.91
N THR A 538 -17.29 -42.90 -6.52
CA THR A 538 -15.97 -43.48 -6.26
C THR A 538 -15.42 -43.05 -4.90
N ASN A 539 -15.27 -44.00 -3.97
CA ASN A 539 -14.69 -43.76 -2.64
C ASN A 539 -13.36 -44.52 -2.51
N THR A 540 -12.27 -43.79 -2.28
CA THR A 540 -10.91 -44.35 -2.16
C THR A 540 -10.14 -44.00 -0.87
N PRO A 541 -10.76 -43.93 0.32
CA PRO A 541 -10.03 -43.58 1.52
C PRO A 541 -9.09 -44.69 2.03
N VAL A 542 -7.96 -44.31 2.63
CA VAL A 542 -7.01 -45.27 3.22
C VAL A 542 -7.57 -45.83 4.52
N HIS A 543 -8.02 -44.97 5.44
CA HIS A 543 -8.65 -45.35 6.69
C HIS A 543 -10.03 -44.71 6.78
N LEU A 544 -11.07 -45.55 6.84
CA LEU A 544 -12.45 -45.14 7.00
C LEU A 544 -13.08 -45.82 8.21
N THR A 545 -13.62 -45.01 9.12
CA THR A 545 -14.26 -45.53 10.34
C THR A 545 -15.75 -45.81 10.12
N ALA A 546 -16.48 -44.94 9.42
CA ALA A 546 -17.91 -45.13 9.12
C ALA A 546 -18.14 -45.80 7.76
N ALA A 547 -19.35 -45.72 7.22
CA ALA A 547 -19.74 -46.41 5.99
C ALA A 547 -19.22 -45.71 4.71
N ALA A 548 -18.92 -46.49 3.68
CA ALA A 548 -18.72 -46.01 2.32
C ALA A 548 -19.92 -46.42 1.46
N THR A 549 -20.54 -45.47 0.77
CA THR A 549 -21.67 -45.70 -0.13
C THR A 549 -21.38 -45.14 -1.52
N GLY A 550 -21.35 -45.98 -2.54
CA GLY A 550 -20.91 -45.58 -3.87
C GLY A 550 -20.67 -46.74 -4.81
N ASP A 551 -20.79 -46.55 -6.12
CA ASP A 551 -20.60 -47.60 -7.12
C ASP A 551 -19.25 -48.33 -6.96
N ASN A 552 -18.16 -47.59 -6.74
CA ASN A 552 -16.80 -48.13 -6.61
C ASN A 552 -16.16 -47.75 -5.27
N ASN A 553 -15.97 -48.72 -4.39
CA ASN A 553 -15.38 -48.54 -3.07
C ASN A 553 -14.02 -49.25 -2.96
N THR A 554 -12.91 -48.53 -3.11
CA THR A 554 -11.52 -49.06 -3.02
C THR A 554 -10.80 -48.55 -1.77
N LEU A 555 -10.87 -49.30 -0.68
CA LEU A 555 -10.35 -48.86 0.63
C LEU A 555 -9.20 -49.73 1.15
N VAL A 556 -8.35 -49.20 2.04
CA VAL A 556 -7.34 -50.03 2.72
C VAL A 556 -7.90 -50.59 4.03
N HIS A 557 -8.39 -49.73 4.92
CA HIS A 557 -8.95 -50.12 6.21
C HIS A 557 -10.33 -49.52 6.40
N LEU A 558 -11.35 -50.37 6.47
CA LEU A 558 -12.73 -49.98 6.70
C LEU A 558 -13.29 -50.69 7.93
N THR A 559 -13.79 -49.91 8.88
CA THR A 559 -14.39 -50.45 10.13
C THR A 559 -15.88 -50.74 9.97
N ALA A 560 -16.64 -49.89 9.26
CA ALA A 560 -18.07 -50.10 9.02
C ALA A 560 -18.37 -50.72 7.64
N ALA A 561 -19.60 -50.59 7.13
CA ALA A 561 -20.05 -51.27 5.92
C ALA A 561 -19.60 -50.55 4.63
N ALA A 562 -19.35 -51.33 3.57
CA ALA A 562 -19.20 -50.82 2.20
C ALA A 562 -20.44 -51.22 1.39
N THR A 563 -21.09 -50.25 0.75
CA THR A 563 -22.28 -50.48 -0.07
C THR A 563 -22.09 -49.89 -1.46
N GLY A 564 -22.20 -50.70 -2.51
CA GLY A 564 -21.84 -50.28 -3.87
C GLY A 564 -21.68 -51.42 -4.84
N ASP A 565 -21.79 -51.19 -6.15
CA ASP A 565 -21.64 -52.22 -7.19
C ASP A 565 -20.32 -52.98 -7.06
N ASN A 566 -19.21 -52.30 -6.78
CA ASN A 566 -17.86 -52.86 -6.70
C ASN A 566 -17.17 -52.47 -5.39
N ASN A 567 -17.04 -53.41 -4.46
CA ASN A 567 -16.34 -53.20 -3.18
C ASN A 567 -15.01 -53.98 -3.14
N THR A 568 -13.88 -53.27 -3.07
CA THR A 568 -12.52 -53.83 -3.10
C THR A 568 -11.65 -53.49 -1.85
N PRO A 569 -12.17 -53.54 -0.60
CA PRO A 569 -11.36 -53.13 0.56
C PRO A 569 -10.27 -54.16 0.95
N VAL A 570 -9.09 -53.72 1.38
CA VAL A 570 -8.03 -54.64 1.86
C VAL A 570 -8.41 -55.26 3.20
N HIS A 571 -8.81 -54.45 4.18
CA HIS A 571 -9.29 -54.91 5.48
C HIS A 571 -10.66 -54.30 5.78
N LEU A 572 -11.67 -55.15 5.86
CA LEU A 572 -13.05 -54.77 6.16
C LEU A 572 -13.57 -55.54 7.38
N THR A 573 -13.99 -54.80 8.41
CA THR A 573 -14.51 -55.39 9.64
C THR A 573 -16.01 -55.69 9.56
N ALA A 574 -16.80 -54.82 8.92
CA ALA A 574 -18.25 -55.02 8.77
C ALA A 574 -18.61 -55.61 7.39
N ALA A 575 -19.89 -55.48 6.97
CA ALA A 575 -20.40 -56.13 5.77
C ALA A 575 -20.02 -55.40 4.48
N ALA A 576 -19.84 -56.15 3.39
CA ALA A 576 -19.76 -55.63 2.03
C ALA A 576 -21.05 -56.00 1.29
N THR A 577 -21.75 -55.02 0.73
CA THR A 577 -23.01 -55.23 0.00
C THR A 577 -22.93 -54.62 -1.40
N GLY A 578 -23.09 -55.41 -2.45
CA GLY A 578 -22.80 -54.96 -3.81
C GLY A 578 -22.72 -56.08 -4.83
N ASP A 579 -22.87 -55.79 -6.12
CA ASP A 579 -22.78 -56.80 -7.19
C ASP A 579 -21.47 -57.60 -7.14
N THR A 580 -20.34 -56.94 -6.89
CA THR A 580 -19.00 -57.54 -6.84
C THR A 580 -18.25 -57.13 -5.58
N ASN A 581 -18.00 -58.10 -4.69
CA ASN A 581 -17.21 -57.89 -3.46
C ASN A 581 -15.88 -58.67 -3.54
N THR A 582 -14.76 -57.97 -3.55
CA THR A 582 -13.39 -58.53 -3.71
C THR A 582 -12.42 -58.21 -2.54
N PRO A 583 -12.83 -58.23 -1.26
CA PRO A 583 -11.94 -57.80 -0.19
C PRO A 583 -10.82 -58.80 0.13
N VAL A 584 -9.64 -58.32 0.54
CA VAL A 584 -8.55 -59.23 0.95
C VAL A 584 -8.89 -59.91 2.28
N HIS A 585 -9.25 -59.13 3.30
CA HIS A 585 -9.65 -59.64 4.61
C HIS A 585 -11.01 -59.06 4.99
N LEU A 586 -12.02 -59.92 5.12
CA LEU A 586 -13.37 -59.57 5.50
C LEU A 586 -13.80 -60.35 6.75
N THR A 587 -14.21 -59.61 7.79
CA THR A 587 -14.64 -60.22 9.06
C THR A 587 -16.14 -60.54 9.06
N ALA A 588 -16.99 -59.63 8.58
CA ALA A 588 -18.44 -59.86 8.51
C ALA A 588 -18.88 -60.41 7.14
N ALA A 589 -20.17 -60.31 6.80
CA ALA A 589 -20.75 -60.96 5.63
C ALA A 589 -20.45 -60.21 4.31
N ALA A 590 -20.32 -60.95 3.22
CA ALA A 590 -20.33 -60.42 1.86
C ALA A 590 -21.68 -60.78 1.20
N THR A 591 -22.41 -59.79 0.68
CA THR A 591 -23.70 -60.00 0.02
C THR A 591 -23.70 -59.36 -1.37
N GLY A 592 -23.85 -60.15 -2.41
CA GLY A 592 -23.64 -59.69 -3.78
C GLY A 592 -23.61 -60.78 -4.82
N ASP A 593 -23.87 -60.49 -6.10
CA ASP A 593 -23.84 -61.49 -7.17
C ASP A 593 -22.52 -62.26 -7.23
N THR A 594 -21.39 -61.58 -7.05
CA THR A 594 -20.05 -62.16 -7.07
C THR A 594 -19.24 -61.78 -5.82
N ASN A 595 -18.89 -62.75 -4.98
CA ASN A 595 -18.07 -62.55 -3.78
C ASN A 595 -16.74 -63.31 -3.89
N THR A 596 -15.61 -62.62 -3.99
CA THR A 596 -14.27 -63.18 -4.25
C THR A 596 -13.22 -62.86 -3.16
N PRO A 597 -13.53 -62.91 -1.85
CA PRO A 597 -12.58 -62.47 -0.84
C PRO A 597 -11.40 -63.44 -0.62
N VAL A 598 -10.21 -62.94 -0.28
CA VAL A 598 -9.07 -63.83 0.04
C VAL A 598 -9.30 -64.54 1.38
N HIS A 599 -9.71 -63.81 2.42
CA HIS A 599 -10.02 -64.37 3.73
C HIS A 599 -11.32 -63.80 4.27
N LEU A 600 -12.34 -64.65 4.38
CA LEU A 600 -13.67 -64.30 4.87
C LEU A 600 -14.01 -65.09 6.14
N THR A 601 -14.35 -64.38 7.21
CA THR A 601 -14.69 -65.01 8.49
C THR A 601 -16.18 -65.35 8.60
N ALA A 602 -17.08 -64.47 8.16
CA ALA A 602 -18.53 -64.71 8.17
C ALA A 602 -19.05 -65.26 6.83
N ALA A 603 -20.35 -65.09 6.56
CA ALA A 603 -21.00 -65.73 5.42
C ALA A 603 -20.81 -64.96 4.10
N ALA A 604 -20.75 -65.69 2.98
CA ALA A 604 -20.87 -65.13 1.63
C ALA A 604 -22.24 -65.51 1.06
N THR A 605 -23.02 -64.54 0.58
CA THR A 605 -24.34 -64.78 -0.01
C THR A 605 -24.42 -64.13 -1.38
N GLY A 606 -24.65 -64.91 -2.43
CA GLY A 606 -24.53 -64.42 -3.81
C GLY A 606 -24.53 -65.52 -4.84
N ASP A 607 -24.85 -65.24 -6.10
CA ASP A 607 -24.86 -66.24 -7.18
C ASP A 607 -23.52 -66.97 -7.32
N THR A 608 -22.40 -66.26 -7.21
CA THR A 608 -21.05 -66.79 -7.33
C THR A 608 -20.17 -66.41 -6.15
N ASN A 609 -19.81 -67.37 -5.30
CA ASN A 609 -18.90 -67.17 -4.17
C ASN A 609 -17.58 -67.91 -4.43
N THR A 610 -16.47 -67.18 -4.52
CA THR A 610 -15.12 -67.70 -4.82
C THR A 610 -14.04 -67.39 -3.76
N PRO A 611 -14.30 -67.52 -2.43
CA PRO A 611 -13.31 -67.15 -1.42
C PRO A 611 -12.10 -68.09 -1.36
N VAL A 612 -10.89 -67.57 -1.14
CA VAL A 612 -9.71 -68.46 -0.92
C VAL A 612 -9.85 -69.17 0.43
N HIS A 613 -10.10 -68.44 1.51
CA HIS A 613 -10.31 -68.97 2.86
C HIS A 613 -11.64 -68.48 3.41
N LEU A 614 -12.56 -69.37 3.74
CA LEU A 614 -13.88 -69.07 4.27
C LEU A 614 -14.13 -69.86 5.57
N THR A 615 -14.44 -69.14 6.64
CA THR A 615 -14.69 -69.75 7.97
C THR A 615 -16.16 -70.11 8.15
N ALA A 616 -17.11 -69.26 7.77
CA ALA A 616 -18.53 -69.56 7.89
C ALA A 616 -19.12 -70.13 6.58
N ALA A 617 -20.38 -69.80 6.26
CA ALA A 617 -21.13 -70.43 5.17
C ALA A 617 -21.06 -69.66 3.85
N ALA A 618 -21.06 -70.37 2.72
CA ALA A 618 -21.30 -69.80 1.40
C ALA A 618 -22.69 -70.23 0.91
N THR A 619 -23.51 -69.29 0.46
CA THR A 619 -24.86 -69.56 -0.06
C THR A 619 -25.04 -68.91 -1.44
N GLY A 620 -25.24 -69.70 -2.48
CA GLY A 620 -25.20 -69.23 -3.86
C GLY A 620 -25.25 -70.32 -4.89
N ASP A 621 -25.61 -70.02 -6.14
CA ASP A 621 -25.67 -71.02 -7.23
C ASP A 621 -24.31 -71.72 -7.43
N THR A 622 -23.21 -70.97 -7.37
CA THR A 622 -21.85 -71.49 -7.53
C THR A 622 -20.95 -71.09 -6.36
N ASN A 623 -20.44 -72.06 -5.60
CA ASN A 623 -19.53 -71.83 -4.47
C ASN A 623 -18.18 -72.54 -4.69
N THR A 624 -17.14 -71.81 -5.07
CA THR A 624 -15.77 -72.31 -5.22
C THR A 624 -14.90 -71.79 -4.07
N SER A 625 -14.11 -72.63 -3.40
CA SER A 625 -13.17 -72.12 -2.39
C SER A 625 -11.95 -72.99 -2.21
N VAL A 626 -10.84 -72.44 -1.70
CA VAL A 626 -9.67 -73.28 -1.39
C VAL A 626 -9.83 -73.93 -0.03
N HIS A 627 -10.22 -73.18 0.99
CA HIS A 627 -10.48 -73.70 2.34
C HIS A 627 -11.83 -73.19 2.86
N LEU A 628 -12.74 -74.12 3.19
CA LEU A 628 -14.06 -73.85 3.75
C LEU A 628 -14.24 -74.60 5.07
N THR A 629 -14.54 -73.87 6.14
CA THR A 629 -14.68 -74.47 7.48
C THR A 629 -16.11 -74.90 7.78
N ALA A 630 -17.14 -74.09 7.45
CA ALA A 630 -18.53 -74.45 7.72
C ALA A 630 -19.24 -75.07 6.50
N ALA A 631 -20.29 -74.43 5.96
CA ALA A 631 -21.20 -75.02 5.00
C ALA A 631 -21.22 -74.30 3.64
N ALA A 632 -21.31 -75.03 2.53
CA ALA A 632 -21.63 -74.48 1.21
C ALA A 632 -23.04 -74.94 0.79
N THR A 633 -23.91 -74.03 0.38
CA THR A 633 -25.27 -74.34 -0.08
C THR A 633 -25.51 -73.72 -1.45
N GLY A 634 -25.73 -74.54 -2.49
CA GLY A 634 -25.75 -74.07 -3.86
C GLY A 634 -25.85 -75.16 -4.90
N ASP A 635 -26.27 -74.85 -6.12
CA ASP A 635 -26.37 -75.81 -7.22
C ASP A 635 -25.03 -76.50 -7.50
N THR A 636 -23.93 -75.72 -7.50
CA THR A 636 -22.57 -76.20 -7.76
C THR A 636 -21.61 -75.77 -6.64
N ASN A 637 -21.03 -76.73 -5.92
CA ASN A 637 -20.02 -76.45 -4.88
C ASN A 637 -18.68 -77.15 -5.19
N THR A 638 -17.59 -76.40 -5.19
CA THR A 638 -16.24 -76.88 -5.54
C THR A 638 -15.14 -76.49 -4.53
N PRO A 639 -15.28 -76.74 -3.22
CA PRO A 639 -14.20 -76.44 -2.27
C PRO A 639 -13.04 -77.45 -2.36
N VAL A 640 -11.78 -76.95 -2.34
CA VAL A 640 -10.58 -77.80 -2.31
C VAL A 640 -10.46 -78.50 -0.95
N HIS A 641 -10.61 -77.77 0.15
CA HIS A 641 -10.62 -78.30 1.52
C HIS A 641 -11.92 -77.92 2.25
N LEU A 642 -12.68 -78.89 2.73
CA LEU A 642 -13.95 -78.67 3.44
C LEU A 642 -13.97 -79.38 4.80
N THR A 643 -14.41 -78.68 5.86
CA THR A 643 -14.45 -79.22 7.23
C THR A 643 -15.84 -79.68 7.70
N ALA A 644 -16.95 -79.05 7.25
CA ALA A 644 -18.30 -79.47 7.69
C ALA A 644 -19.18 -80.07 6.58
N ALA A 645 -19.86 -79.27 5.75
CA ALA A 645 -20.90 -79.79 4.84
C ALA A 645 -21.03 -79.00 3.52
N ALA A 646 -21.38 -79.69 2.42
CA ALA A 646 -21.77 -79.06 1.16
C ALA A 646 -23.12 -79.66 0.70
N THR A 647 -24.08 -78.82 0.35
CA THR A 647 -25.42 -79.21 -0.07
C THR A 647 -25.74 -78.57 -1.42
N GLY A 648 -25.93 -79.40 -2.45
CA GLY A 648 -26.08 -78.95 -3.82
C GLY A 648 -26.29 -80.07 -4.82
N ASP A 649 -26.75 -79.73 -6.01
CA ASP A 649 -26.96 -80.66 -7.12
C ASP A 649 -25.63 -81.30 -7.57
N THR A 650 -24.55 -80.51 -7.59
CA THR A 650 -23.20 -80.94 -7.99
C THR A 650 -22.15 -80.50 -6.97
N ASN A 651 -21.42 -81.46 -6.35
CA ASN A 651 -20.35 -81.17 -5.39
C ASN A 651 -19.03 -81.82 -5.80
N THR A 652 -17.98 -81.03 -6.03
CA THR A 652 -16.63 -81.52 -6.44
C THR A 652 -15.59 -81.16 -5.36
N LEU A 653 -15.05 -82.15 -4.65
CA LEU A 653 -14.23 -81.97 -3.44
C LEU A 653 -12.82 -82.57 -3.60
N VAL A 654 -11.77 -81.82 -3.27
CA VAL A 654 -10.38 -82.28 -3.45
C VAL A 654 -9.82 -82.98 -2.20
N HIS A 655 -10.07 -82.45 -1.00
CA HIS A 655 -9.59 -82.92 0.30
C HIS A 655 -10.62 -82.71 1.42
N LEU A 656 -10.80 -83.70 2.31
CA LEU A 656 -11.82 -83.67 3.36
C LEU A 656 -11.27 -84.13 4.73
N THR A 657 -11.64 -83.44 5.81
CA THR A 657 -11.33 -83.86 7.20
C THR A 657 -12.48 -84.63 7.87
N SER A 658 -13.74 -84.26 7.58
CA SER A 658 -14.95 -84.98 8.04
C SER A 658 -16.17 -84.60 7.21
N LEU A 659 -17.00 -85.58 6.81
CA LEU A 659 -18.29 -85.35 6.13
C LEU A 659 -19.44 -85.63 7.11
N LEU A 660 -20.33 -84.67 7.34
CA LEU A 660 -21.65 -84.93 7.92
C LEU A 660 -22.73 -84.69 6.87
N LEU A 661 -23.46 -85.75 6.52
CA LEU A 661 -24.64 -85.67 5.65
C LEU A 661 -25.85 -85.21 6.49
N PRO A 662 -26.73 -84.35 5.95
CA PRO A 662 -27.92 -83.91 6.67
C PRO A 662 -28.84 -85.10 7.03
N GLN A 663 -29.53 -85.03 8.17
CA GLN A 663 -30.60 -85.99 8.49
C GLN A 663 -31.69 -85.90 7.43
N VAL A 664 -31.90 -86.99 6.69
CA VAL A 664 -33.03 -87.12 5.77
C VAL A 664 -34.13 -87.88 6.50
N THR A 665 -35.25 -87.22 6.80
CA THR A 665 -36.50 -87.87 7.24
C THR A 665 -37.48 -87.91 6.08
N PRO A 666 -37.48 -88.96 5.22
CA PRO A 666 -38.43 -89.05 4.13
C PRO A 666 -39.79 -89.52 4.64
N THR A 667 -40.85 -88.78 4.32
CA THR A 667 -42.24 -89.15 4.66
C THR A 667 -42.99 -89.90 3.54
N HIS A 668 -42.34 -90.25 2.42
CA HIS A 668 -42.96 -90.98 1.30
C HIS A 668 -42.04 -92.03 0.62
N LEU A 669 -42.66 -93.00 -0.06
CA LEU A 669 -42.05 -94.14 -0.76
C LEU A 669 -41.16 -93.69 -1.94
N PHE A 670 -39.85 -93.90 -1.82
CA PHE A 670 -38.90 -93.81 -2.92
C PHE A 670 -38.26 -95.18 -3.16
N THR A 671 -38.15 -95.62 -4.42
CA THR A 671 -37.50 -96.88 -4.82
C THR A 671 -35.98 -96.81 -4.83
N SER A 672 -35.41 -95.59 -4.88
CA SER A 672 -33.97 -95.33 -4.82
C SER A 672 -33.72 -93.94 -4.21
N LEU A 673 -32.90 -93.83 -3.16
CA LEU A 673 -32.37 -92.55 -2.66
C LEU A 673 -30.96 -92.36 -3.24
N LEU A 674 -30.80 -91.42 -4.17
CA LEU A 674 -29.49 -91.05 -4.72
C LEU A 674 -28.89 -89.94 -3.85
N LEU A 675 -27.79 -90.24 -3.16
CA LEU A 675 -26.93 -89.23 -2.56
C LEU A 675 -26.07 -88.59 -3.65
N PRO A 676 -25.72 -87.28 -3.56
CA PRO A 676 -24.93 -86.60 -4.58
C PRO A 676 -23.60 -87.34 -4.83
N GLN A 677 -23.16 -87.37 -6.10
CA GLN A 677 -21.86 -87.95 -6.45
C GLN A 677 -20.74 -87.16 -5.77
N VAL A 678 -19.87 -87.86 -5.05
CA VAL A 678 -18.65 -87.30 -4.45
C VAL A 678 -17.47 -88.01 -5.08
N THR A 679 -16.64 -87.27 -5.81
CA THR A 679 -15.41 -87.77 -6.46
C THR A 679 -14.18 -87.22 -5.75
N PRO A 680 -13.67 -87.87 -4.70
CA PRO A 680 -12.52 -87.38 -3.96
C PRO A 680 -11.22 -87.68 -4.68
N THR A 681 -10.28 -86.73 -4.66
CA THR A 681 -8.99 -86.88 -5.32
C THR A 681 -7.82 -87.22 -4.38
N HIS A 682 -7.94 -87.09 -3.04
CA HIS A 682 -6.90 -87.52 -2.04
C HIS A 682 -7.42 -87.82 -0.59
N LEU A 683 -6.55 -88.42 0.25
CA LEU A 683 -6.68 -89.06 1.60
C LEU A 683 -7.79 -88.57 2.58
N PHE A 684 -8.43 -89.52 3.30
CA PHE A 684 -9.46 -89.30 4.34
C PHE A 684 -9.06 -89.87 5.72
N THR A 685 -9.51 -89.24 6.82
CA THR A 685 -9.30 -89.75 8.20
C THR A 685 -10.53 -90.46 8.79
N SER A 686 -11.76 -89.94 8.59
CA SER A 686 -12.98 -90.57 9.12
C SER A 686 -14.24 -90.15 8.33
N LEU A 687 -15.13 -91.11 8.01
CA LEU A 687 -16.47 -90.89 7.45
C LEU A 687 -17.52 -91.29 8.49
N LEU A 688 -18.40 -90.37 8.93
CA LEU A 688 -19.51 -90.65 9.83
C LEU A 688 -20.85 -90.45 9.10
N LEU A 689 -21.63 -91.52 8.98
CA LEU A 689 -23.01 -91.47 8.51
C LEU A 689 -23.94 -91.35 9.73
N PRO A 690 -24.69 -90.25 9.91
CA PRO A 690 -25.68 -90.18 10.98
C PRO A 690 -26.88 -91.11 10.69
N GLN A 691 -27.53 -91.54 11.77
CA GLN A 691 -28.59 -92.55 11.79
C GLN A 691 -29.67 -92.34 10.71
N VAL A 692 -29.94 -93.41 9.95
CA VAL A 692 -31.16 -93.55 9.17
C VAL A 692 -32.18 -94.22 10.08
N THR A 693 -33.25 -93.51 10.46
CA THR A 693 -34.43 -94.13 11.08
C THR A 693 -35.52 -94.27 10.02
N PRO A 694 -35.60 -95.38 9.28
CA PRO A 694 -36.66 -95.60 8.32
C PRO A 694 -37.91 -96.11 9.06
N THR A 695 -39.09 -95.57 8.75
CA THR A 695 -40.35 -96.17 9.19
C THR A 695 -40.79 -97.35 8.31
N HIS A 696 -40.17 -97.59 7.14
CA HIS A 696 -40.50 -98.71 6.23
C HIS A 696 -39.31 -99.26 5.41
N LEU A 697 -39.43 -100.52 4.93
CA LEU A 697 -38.40 -101.37 4.29
C LEU A 697 -37.85 -100.81 2.96
N PHE A 698 -36.52 -100.69 2.84
CA PHE A 698 -35.80 -100.39 1.60
C PHE A 698 -35.03 -101.62 1.11
N THR A 699 -35.00 -101.88 -0.19
CA THR A 699 -34.29 -103.03 -0.79
C THR A 699 -32.82 -102.76 -1.09
N SER A 700 -32.43 -101.51 -1.38
CA SER A 700 -31.06 -101.15 -1.73
C SER A 700 -30.71 -99.70 -1.36
N LEU A 701 -29.65 -99.50 -0.58
CA LEU A 701 -28.99 -98.21 -0.40
C LEU A 701 -27.75 -98.20 -1.30
N LEU A 702 -27.76 -97.41 -2.38
CA LEU A 702 -26.58 -97.22 -3.24
C LEU A 702 -25.80 -96.00 -2.76
N LEU A 703 -24.62 -96.24 -2.18
CA LEU A 703 -23.59 -95.22 -2.07
C LEU A 703 -22.89 -95.10 -3.43
N PRO A 704 -22.64 -93.88 -3.96
CA PRO A 704 -21.94 -93.73 -5.22
C PRO A 704 -20.51 -94.30 -5.13
N GLN A 705 -19.99 -94.73 -6.28
CA GLN A 705 -18.60 -95.16 -6.47
C GLN A 705 -17.64 -94.10 -5.93
N VAL A 706 -17.08 -94.35 -4.75
CA VAL A 706 -15.90 -93.62 -4.30
C VAL A 706 -14.72 -94.26 -5.03
N THR A 707 -14.05 -93.53 -5.91
CA THR A 707 -12.76 -93.94 -6.50
C THR A 707 -11.63 -93.19 -5.79
N PRO A 708 -11.20 -93.64 -4.59
CA PRO A 708 -10.10 -93.02 -3.89
C PRO A 708 -8.78 -93.41 -4.56
N THR A 709 -7.88 -92.47 -4.70
CA THR A 709 -6.51 -92.71 -5.17
C THR A 709 -5.56 -93.13 -4.03
N HIS A 710 -5.90 -92.94 -2.73
CA HIS A 710 -5.04 -93.29 -1.57
C HIS A 710 -5.78 -93.66 -0.24
N LEU A 711 -5.04 -94.27 0.71
CA LEU A 711 -5.36 -94.92 2.01
C LEU A 711 -6.43 -94.31 2.96
N PHE A 712 -7.15 -95.17 3.70
CA PHE A 712 -8.09 -94.80 4.79
C PHE A 712 -7.62 -95.33 6.16
N THR A 713 -7.96 -94.65 7.26
CA THR A 713 -7.58 -95.09 8.62
C THR A 713 -8.73 -95.58 9.50
N SER A 714 -9.98 -95.15 9.32
CA SER A 714 -11.14 -95.76 10.01
C SER A 714 -12.50 -95.43 9.34
N LEU A 715 -13.43 -96.40 9.35
CA LEU A 715 -14.83 -96.24 8.92
C LEU A 715 -15.74 -96.69 10.08
N SER A 716 -16.62 -95.80 10.56
CA SER A 716 -17.50 -96.07 11.70
C SER A 716 -18.95 -95.81 11.34
N ALA A 717 -19.78 -96.86 11.28
CA ALA A 717 -21.23 -96.73 11.16
C ALA A 717 -21.86 -96.93 12.55
N LEU A 718 -22.55 -95.92 13.09
CA LEU A 718 -23.28 -96.07 14.34
C LEU A 718 -24.74 -96.44 14.06
N HIS A 719 -25.14 -97.63 14.55
CA HIS A 719 -26.51 -98.14 14.64
C HIS A 719 -27.19 -98.53 13.32
N GLN A 720 -27.40 -99.84 13.13
CA GLN A 720 -28.16 -100.42 12.02
C GLN A 720 -29.36 -101.17 12.59
N THR A 721 -30.58 -100.67 12.36
CA THR A 721 -31.79 -101.46 12.58
C THR A 721 -32.11 -102.24 11.31
N SER A 722 -31.92 -103.55 11.41
CA SER A 722 -32.48 -104.68 10.64
C SER A 722 -32.86 -104.48 9.16
N ASN A 723 -32.28 -105.34 8.31
CA ASN A 723 -32.63 -105.65 6.92
C ASN A 723 -32.46 -104.53 5.88
N THR A 724 -31.24 -104.00 5.77
CA THR A 724 -30.81 -103.29 4.57
C THR A 724 -29.47 -103.83 4.10
N THR A 725 -29.38 -104.30 2.86
CA THR A 725 -28.12 -104.76 2.26
C THR A 725 -27.26 -103.55 1.98
N LEU A 726 -26.23 -103.32 2.82
CA LEU A 726 -25.28 -102.25 2.62
C LEU A 726 -24.18 -102.76 1.67
N LEU A 727 -24.28 -102.38 0.39
CA LEU A 727 -23.24 -102.66 -0.59
C LEU A 727 -22.15 -101.60 -0.45
N LEU A 728 -21.06 -101.94 0.24
CA LEU A 728 -19.85 -101.13 0.22
C LEU A 728 -19.21 -101.19 -1.19
N PRO A 729 -18.66 -100.08 -1.69
CA PRO A 729 -17.97 -100.08 -2.98
C PRO A 729 -16.76 -101.02 -2.93
N GLN A 730 -16.48 -101.67 -4.06
CA GLN A 730 -15.28 -102.48 -4.26
C GLN A 730 -14.04 -101.60 -4.07
N VAL A 731 -13.34 -101.73 -2.93
CA VAL A 731 -12.04 -101.10 -2.69
C VAL A 731 -10.96 -102.04 -3.18
N THR A 732 -10.19 -101.65 -4.20
CA THR A 732 -8.98 -102.38 -4.62
C THR A 732 -7.87 -102.13 -3.59
N PRO A 733 -7.24 -103.18 -3.00
CA PRO A 733 -6.33 -103.00 -1.89
C PRO A 733 -4.90 -102.71 -2.37
N THR A 734 -4.31 -101.58 -1.99
CA THR A 734 -2.85 -101.40 -2.06
C THR A 734 -2.15 -101.10 -0.74
N HIS A 735 -2.81 -100.79 0.39
CA HIS A 735 -2.11 -100.67 1.69
C HIS A 735 -3.01 -101.00 2.91
N LEU A 736 -2.38 -101.50 3.99
CA LEU A 736 -2.91 -102.10 5.22
C LEU A 736 -3.98 -101.27 5.98
N PHE A 737 -5.10 -101.92 6.36
CA PHE A 737 -6.09 -101.44 7.33
C PHE A 737 -5.72 -101.86 8.76
N THR A 738 -5.91 -101.00 9.76
CA THR A 738 -5.54 -101.28 11.18
C THR A 738 -6.69 -101.60 12.14
N SER A 739 -7.97 -101.38 11.81
CA SER A 739 -9.09 -102.01 12.55
C SER A 739 -10.45 -101.83 11.87
N LEU A 740 -11.33 -102.83 11.99
CA LEU A 740 -12.76 -102.78 11.66
C LEU A 740 -13.53 -103.26 12.89
N SER A 741 -14.38 -102.43 13.50
CA SER A 741 -15.20 -102.82 14.66
C SER A 741 -16.67 -102.82 14.31
N ALA A 742 -17.29 -104.00 14.29
CA ALA A 742 -18.74 -104.19 14.24
C ALA A 742 -19.17 -104.92 15.52
N SER A 743 -20.07 -104.32 16.31
CA SER A 743 -20.65 -104.96 17.48
C SER A 743 -21.67 -106.01 17.04
N SER A 744 -21.42 -107.29 17.34
CA SER A 744 -22.30 -108.42 16.98
C SER A 744 -23.01 -109.01 18.19
N ALA A 745 -24.26 -109.45 17.99
CA ALA A 745 -24.97 -110.39 18.87
C ALA A 745 -25.59 -111.52 18.00
N SER A 746 -24.95 -112.70 18.09
CA SER A 746 -25.37 -114.12 17.90
C SER A 746 -26.76 -114.49 17.28
N MET A 747 -26.97 -115.56 16.50
CA MET A 747 -26.26 -116.86 16.39
C MET A 747 -26.69 -117.73 15.15
N SER A 748 -25.70 -118.38 14.48
CA SER A 748 -25.60 -119.73 13.85
C SER A 748 -26.65 -120.26 12.83
N THR A 749 -26.36 -120.99 11.73
CA THR A 749 -25.40 -122.10 11.45
C THR A 749 -25.14 -122.33 9.94
N VAL A 750 -23.92 -122.74 9.50
CA VAL A 750 -23.65 -123.74 8.41
C VAL A 750 -22.25 -124.38 8.60
N LYS A 751 -22.15 -125.71 8.37
CA LYS A 751 -20.99 -126.62 8.55
C LYS A 751 -19.88 -126.53 7.47
N PRO A 752 -18.63 -126.96 7.78
CA PRO A 752 -17.48 -127.01 6.85
C PRO A 752 -17.23 -128.40 6.23
N SER A 753 -16.52 -128.44 5.10
CA SER A 753 -15.91 -129.64 4.50
C SER A 753 -14.37 -129.56 4.56
N GLY A 754 -13.73 -130.40 5.39
CA GLY A 754 -12.27 -130.63 5.43
C GLY A 754 -11.81 -131.68 4.39
N GLY A 755 -10.54 -132.11 4.28
CA GLY A 755 -9.25 -131.97 5.00
C GLY A 755 -8.13 -132.45 4.04
N PHE A 756 -6.82 -132.59 4.31
CA PHE A 756 -5.88 -132.73 5.46
C PHE A 756 -4.50 -132.17 4.95
N VAL A 757 -3.38 -131.96 5.68
CA VAL A 757 -2.68 -132.73 6.74
C VAL A 757 -1.66 -131.82 7.50
N ASP A 758 -1.29 -132.24 8.71
CA ASP A 758 -0.54 -131.64 9.83
C ASP A 758 0.91 -131.13 9.64
N SER A 759 1.30 -130.12 10.45
CA SER A 759 2.31 -130.25 11.54
C SER A 759 2.58 -128.92 12.31
N PRO A 760 3.10 -128.97 13.57
CA PRO A 760 2.70 -128.05 14.65
C PRO A 760 3.80 -127.10 15.16
N VAL A 761 3.43 -125.99 15.82
CA VAL A 761 4.18 -125.44 16.96
C VAL A 761 3.20 -124.91 18.02
N VAL A 762 3.46 -125.34 19.25
CA VAL A 762 2.68 -125.18 20.47
C VAL A 762 2.86 -123.80 21.11
N CYS A 763 1.82 -123.37 21.82
CA CYS A 763 1.64 -122.17 22.63
C CYS A 763 2.77 -121.84 23.62
N VAL A 764 2.95 -120.54 23.90
CA VAL A 764 3.07 -120.04 25.28
C VAL A 764 2.14 -118.84 25.44
N SER A 765 1.14 -119.02 26.29
CA SER A 765 0.29 -117.97 26.85
C SER A 765 1.02 -117.27 27.99
N PHE A 766 0.91 -115.95 28.12
CA PHE A 766 0.93 -115.31 29.42
C PHE A 766 -0.24 -114.34 29.55
N ARG A 767 -0.87 -114.45 30.71
CA ARG A 767 -2.14 -113.90 31.18
C ARG A 767 -2.03 -112.45 31.65
N GLU A 768 -3.19 -111.79 31.57
CA GLU A 768 -3.82 -110.87 32.54
C GLU A 768 -2.93 -109.85 33.27
N ALA A 769 -3.13 -108.55 33.02
CA ALA A 769 -4.19 -107.73 33.62
C ALA A 769 -4.09 -107.62 35.15
N SER A 770 -3.78 -106.42 35.65
CA SER A 770 -4.41 -105.76 36.81
C SER A 770 -3.72 -104.42 37.07
N ARG A 771 -4.44 -103.30 36.86
CA ARG A 771 -5.07 -102.48 37.90
C ARG A 771 -4.07 -101.68 38.73
N PHE A 772 -4.23 -100.35 38.73
CA PHE A 772 -4.55 -99.66 39.97
C PHE A 772 -5.48 -98.47 39.69
N PHE A 773 -6.60 -98.46 40.43
CA PHE A 773 -7.51 -97.35 40.63
C PHE A 773 -6.84 -96.31 41.55
N SER A 774 -6.99 -95.03 41.22
CA SER A 774 -7.56 -93.97 42.09
C SER A 774 -7.74 -92.70 41.27
#